data_AF-A0A3D4IJM7-F1
#
_entry.id   AF-A0A3D4IJM7-F1
#
_cell.length_a   1.000
_cell.length_b   1.000
_cell.length_c   1.000
_cell.angle_alpha   90.00
_cell.angle_beta   90.00
_cell.angle_gamma   90.00
#
_symmetry.space_group_name_H-M   'P 1'
#
loop_
_entity.id
_entity.type
_entity.pdbx_description
1 polymer ?
#
loop_
_entity_poly.entity_id
_entity_poly.type
_entity_poly.pdbx_seq_one_letter_code
_entity_poly.pdbx_strand_id
1 'polypeptide(L)'
;MPPFNNFTTKAKEAVRRAHELAIERGQNHVSPLHLLAALVLQEESLVFSMLDRMEVDTIMLADAVLENLEAPESATVLSPSYQIYLTPDLAQALEASGKIAARMNDTFVGTEHLFLAVIEHPGPAGDILARFSIGRDAALAILKELKSSKDGQTVEPKRFRALAKYSRNLTKLAAENKLDPVIGRDIEINRVIQILARRTKNNPVLIGEAGVGKTAIAEGLAARMATGDVPESLKGKELLSLDLGLMIAGTKYRGEFEERMKNVMKEVERAEGKVVLFVDELHTLVGAGGAEGSLDASNMLKPALSRGEIRVIGATTLKEYQKYIEKDAALTRRFQSVFVQEPSIEDGIAILRGLRDKYELFHGVRITDGAIVAAVELSARYISDRFLPDKAIDLIDEAASGLRIALENKPPLLEETDRKIRRLEIERQALQKDLDGERTKEIKERIKDIDAEVADLKEKTSELGLKWKNEKEVLEGIRANKTELEALKIQADNAEAAADLGTVAEIRYGKMPHLRKELETKLKRLKTLQKSRRVLNEEVAEQDIAAVVSRWTGIPVARMLEEEAAKLSRMEETLKKGIIGQDNAVKKVTDAVKRSRVGISDPNRPIGSFLFLGPTGVGKTELSRKLAEFMFNDIDALVRVDMSEFMEKHSVAKLIGAPPGYV
;
A
#
# COMPACT_ATOMS: atom_id res chain seq x y z
N MET A 1 -6.72 -28.26 46.37
CA MET A 1 -7.41 -28.28 45.06
C MET A 1 -8.48 -29.35 45.10
N PRO A 2 -9.70 -29.08 44.62
CA PRO A 2 -10.66 -30.16 44.37
C PRO A 2 -10.04 -31.18 43.39
N PRO A 3 -10.34 -32.47 43.50
CA PRO A 3 -9.77 -33.48 42.62
C PRO A 3 -10.20 -33.24 41.17
N PHE A 4 -9.26 -32.90 40.27
CA PHE A 4 -9.50 -32.70 38.83
C PHE A 4 -9.84 -33.99 38.06
N ASN A 5 -10.13 -35.09 38.75
CA ASN A 5 -10.45 -36.37 38.12
C ASN A 5 -11.73 -36.30 37.27
N ASN A 6 -12.63 -35.36 37.58
CA ASN A 6 -13.91 -35.18 36.89
C ASN A 6 -13.87 -34.12 35.78
N PHE A 7 -12.67 -33.69 35.33
CA PHE A 7 -12.51 -32.70 34.25
C PHE A 7 -12.12 -33.39 32.93
N THR A 8 -12.62 -32.86 31.81
CA THR A 8 -12.18 -33.27 30.47
C THR A 8 -10.72 -32.90 30.21
N THR A 9 -10.09 -33.52 29.21
CA THR A 9 -8.70 -33.21 28.81
C THR A 9 -8.53 -31.73 28.45
N LYS A 10 -9.42 -31.17 27.63
CA LYS A 10 -9.38 -29.75 27.24
C LYS A 10 -9.60 -28.81 28.44
N ALA A 11 -10.49 -29.16 29.37
CA ALA A 11 -10.69 -28.38 30.59
C ALA A 11 -9.45 -28.39 31.51
N LYS A 12 -8.75 -29.54 31.62
CA LYS A 12 -7.48 -29.64 32.36
C LYS A 12 -6.39 -28.80 31.72
N GLU A 13 -6.30 -28.81 30.38
CA GLU A 13 -5.37 -27.97 29.63
C GLU A 13 -5.64 -26.49 29.84
N ALA A 14 -6.90 -26.05 29.83
CA ALA A 14 -7.27 -24.66 30.11
C ALA A 14 -6.84 -24.22 31.51
N VAL A 15 -7.08 -25.04 32.54
CA VAL A 15 -6.64 -24.75 33.91
C VAL A 15 -5.12 -24.71 34.02
N ARG A 16 -4.41 -25.62 33.34
CA ARG A 16 -2.95 -25.60 33.28
C ARG A 16 -2.43 -24.34 32.59
N ARG A 17 -3.03 -23.96 31.46
CA ARG A 17 -2.66 -22.77 30.71
C ARG A 17 -2.91 -21.49 31.51
N ALA A 18 -3.99 -21.43 32.29
CA ALA A 18 -4.24 -20.32 33.21
C ALA A 18 -3.11 -20.15 34.24
N HIS A 19 -2.57 -21.26 34.75
CA HIS A 19 -1.42 -21.25 35.65
C HIS A 19 -0.13 -20.81 34.95
N GLU A 20 0.13 -21.30 33.73
CA GLU A 20 1.26 -20.87 32.90
C GLU A 20 1.19 -19.36 32.61
N LEU A 21 0.02 -18.82 32.29
CA LEU A 21 -0.18 -17.40 32.01
C LEU A 21 0.15 -16.49 33.21
N ALA A 22 -0.11 -16.98 34.44
CA ALA A 22 0.26 -16.27 35.66
C ALA A 22 1.79 -16.25 35.86
N ILE A 23 2.46 -17.38 35.59
CA ILE A 23 3.93 -17.49 35.63
C ILE A 23 4.58 -16.57 34.61
N GLU A 24 4.12 -16.63 33.35
CA GLU A 24 4.64 -15.81 32.23
C GLU A 24 4.58 -14.32 32.53
N ARG A 25 3.61 -13.88 33.34
CA ARG A 25 3.39 -12.47 33.72
C ARG A 25 3.95 -12.09 35.08
N GLY A 26 4.68 -13.00 35.74
CA GLY A 26 5.27 -12.74 37.06
C GLY A 26 4.22 -12.55 38.18
N GLN A 27 3.02 -13.09 38.01
CA GLN A 27 1.95 -12.98 39.00
C GLN A 27 1.99 -14.15 39.99
N ASN A 28 1.85 -13.85 41.28
CA ASN A 28 1.92 -14.84 42.35
C ASN A 28 0.58 -15.56 42.60
N HIS A 29 -0.45 -15.27 41.81
CA HIS A 29 -1.78 -15.83 41.96
C HIS A 29 -2.44 -16.13 40.61
N VAL A 30 -3.30 -17.14 40.57
CA VAL A 30 -4.16 -17.43 39.42
C VAL A 30 -5.57 -16.98 39.74
N SER A 31 -6.15 -16.15 38.89
CA SER A 31 -7.49 -15.56 39.03
C SER A 31 -8.45 -16.04 37.93
N PRO A 32 -9.77 -15.77 38.04
CA PRO A 32 -10.73 -16.07 36.97
C PRO A 32 -10.36 -15.44 35.61
N LEU A 33 -9.64 -14.32 35.61
CA LEU A 33 -9.18 -13.66 34.39
C LEU A 33 -8.14 -14.49 33.63
N HIS A 34 -7.25 -15.18 34.34
CA HIS A 34 -6.31 -16.12 33.74
C HIS A 34 -7.02 -17.32 33.12
N LEU A 35 -8.05 -17.82 33.81
CA LEU A 35 -8.88 -18.90 33.29
C LEU A 35 -9.65 -18.45 32.05
N LEU A 36 -10.20 -17.22 32.05
CA LEU A 36 -10.86 -16.65 30.87
C LEU A 36 -9.91 -16.55 29.68
N ALA A 37 -8.71 -16.00 29.89
CA ALA A 37 -7.69 -15.90 28.85
C ALA A 37 -7.33 -17.27 28.28
N ALA A 38 -7.14 -18.27 29.15
CA ALA A 38 -6.86 -19.63 28.72
C ALA A 38 -8.01 -20.23 27.89
N LEU A 39 -9.27 -20.00 28.28
CA LEU A 39 -10.45 -20.52 27.56
C LEU A 39 -10.65 -19.83 26.20
N VAL A 40 -10.42 -18.51 26.11
CA VAL A 40 -10.56 -17.74 24.87
C VAL A 40 -9.43 -18.07 23.88
N LEU A 41 -8.21 -18.30 24.38
CA LEU A 41 -7.05 -18.66 23.55
C LEU A 41 -7.00 -20.14 23.17
N GLN A 42 -7.76 -21.01 23.84
CA GLN A 42 -7.76 -22.44 23.54
C GLN A 42 -8.47 -22.70 22.21
N GLU A 43 -7.68 -23.05 21.20
CA GLU A 43 -8.15 -23.44 19.87
C GLU A 43 -8.98 -24.73 19.93
N GLU A 44 -9.94 -24.86 19.01
CA GLU A 44 -10.86 -26.01 18.93
C GLU A 44 -11.68 -26.26 20.22
N SER A 45 -11.88 -25.26 21.07
CA SER A 45 -12.72 -25.38 22.28
C SER A 45 -14.20 -25.11 21.97
N LEU A 46 -15.11 -25.67 22.77
CA LEU A 46 -16.53 -25.38 22.64
C LEU A 46 -16.84 -23.90 22.93
N VAL A 47 -16.01 -23.28 23.78
CA VAL A 47 -16.07 -21.84 24.09
C VAL A 47 -15.84 -21.00 22.83
N PHE A 48 -14.88 -21.38 21.99
CA PHE A 48 -14.67 -20.70 20.70
C PHE A 48 -15.90 -20.78 19.80
N SER A 49 -16.51 -21.96 19.66
CA SER A 49 -17.75 -22.13 18.89
C SER A 49 -18.91 -21.30 19.46
N MET A 50 -18.99 -21.18 20.79
CA MET A 50 -19.99 -20.33 21.43
C MET A 50 -19.78 -18.85 21.10
N LEU A 51 -18.54 -18.37 21.19
CA LEU A 51 -18.21 -16.96 20.90
C LEU A 51 -18.43 -16.61 19.42
N ASP A 52 -18.05 -17.50 18.49
CA ASP A 52 -18.26 -17.31 17.04
C ASP A 52 -19.76 -17.25 16.71
N ARG A 53 -20.57 -18.12 17.32
CA ARG A 53 -22.03 -18.12 17.14
C ARG A 53 -22.71 -16.90 17.77
N MET A 54 -22.11 -16.31 18.79
CA MET A 54 -22.54 -15.04 19.39
C MET A 54 -22.09 -13.82 18.60
N GLU A 55 -21.42 -14.01 17.45
CA GLU A 55 -20.86 -12.94 16.60
C GLU A 55 -19.88 -12.02 17.35
N VAL A 56 -19.19 -12.56 18.37
CA VAL A 56 -18.20 -11.81 19.13
C VAL A 56 -16.87 -11.80 18.39
N ASP A 57 -16.26 -10.63 18.27
CA ASP A 57 -14.87 -10.52 17.82
C ASP A 57 -13.93 -11.14 18.86
N THR A 58 -13.63 -12.42 18.68
CA THR A 58 -12.74 -13.19 19.56
C THR A 58 -11.33 -12.62 19.67
N ILE A 59 -10.86 -11.88 18.66
CA ILE A 59 -9.53 -11.26 18.67
C ILE A 59 -9.57 -10.05 19.60
N MET A 60 -10.54 -9.17 19.39
CA MET A 60 -10.74 -8.00 20.24
C MET A 60 -11.01 -8.39 21.71
N LEU A 61 -11.77 -9.48 21.94
CA LEU A 61 -11.98 -10.03 23.27
C LEU A 61 -10.68 -10.57 23.89
N ALA A 62 -9.89 -11.32 23.13
CA ALA A 62 -8.61 -11.85 23.60
C ALA A 62 -7.65 -10.71 23.98
N ASP A 63 -7.53 -9.69 23.14
CA ASP A 63 -6.67 -8.53 23.40
C ASP A 63 -7.14 -7.79 24.67
N ALA A 64 -8.43 -7.52 24.82
CA ALA A 64 -8.98 -6.87 26.01
C ALA A 64 -8.74 -7.68 27.29
N VAL A 65 -8.87 -9.01 27.23
CA VAL A 65 -8.58 -9.90 28.37
C VAL A 65 -7.09 -9.90 28.70
N LEU A 66 -6.22 -9.93 27.70
CA LEU A 66 -4.76 -9.93 27.88
C LEU A 66 -4.23 -8.60 28.41
N GLU A 67 -4.79 -7.47 27.97
CA GLU A 67 -4.47 -6.13 28.47
C GLU A 67 -4.82 -5.99 29.96
N ASN A 68 -5.99 -6.51 30.37
CA ASN A 68 -6.39 -6.52 31.78
C ASN A 68 -5.59 -7.52 32.65
N LEU A 69 -4.83 -8.42 32.02
CA LEU A 69 -3.85 -9.27 32.70
C LEU A 69 -2.50 -8.59 32.87
N GLU A 70 -2.23 -7.45 32.23
CA GLU A 70 -0.97 -6.73 32.43
C GLU A 70 -0.95 -6.06 33.81
N ALA A 71 0.13 -6.28 34.57
CA ALA A 71 0.28 -5.68 35.89
C ALA A 71 0.67 -4.19 35.75
N PRO A 72 0.21 -3.30 36.66
CA PRO A 72 0.73 -1.94 36.70
C PRO A 72 2.24 -1.95 36.94
N GLU A 73 2.98 -1.06 36.26
CA GLU A 73 4.45 -0.93 36.22
C GLU A 73 5.16 -0.83 37.59
N SER A 74 4.42 -0.76 38.68
CA SER A 74 4.92 -0.61 40.05
C SER A 74 5.03 -1.90 40.87
N ALA A 75 4.76 -3.08 40.30
CA ALA A 75 5.00 -4.34 40.99
C ALA A 75 6.50 -4.65 40.98
N THR A 76 7.19 -4.23 42.04
CA THR A 76 8.56 -4.66 42.36
C THR A 76 8.64 -6.17 42.20
N VAL A 77 9.64 -6.61 41.42
CA VAL A 77 9.92 -8.02 41.14
C VAL A 77 10.19 -8.73 42.45
N LEU A 78 9.13 -9.23 43.08
CA LEU A 78 9.20 -10.09 44.25
C LEU A 78 9.95 -11.35 43.80
N SER A 79 11.00 -11.70 44.55
CA SER A 79 11.76 -12.93 44.41
C SER A 79 10.85 -14.12 44.08
N PRO A 80 11.26 -15.06 43.23
CA PRO A 80 10.41 -16.16 42.76
C PRO A 80 10.03 -17.07 43.93
N SER A 81 8.94 -16.75 44.62
CA SER A 81 8.25 -17.70 45.48
C SER A 81 7.51 -18.65 44.56
N TYR A 82 8.00 -19.89 44.42
CA TYR A 82 7.40 -20.95 43.60
C TYR A 82 5.99 -21.38 44.06
N GLN A 83 5.44 -20.78 45.11
CA GLN A 83 4.08 -21.05 45.59
C GLN A 83 3.10 -20.05 44.99
N ILE A 84 2.64 -20.34 43.79
CA ILE A 84 1.50 -19.65 43.17
C ILE A 84 0.22 -20.18 43.82
N TYR A 85 -0.62 -19.28 44.31
CA TYR A 85 -1.90 -19.65 44.92
C TYR A 85 -3.08 -19.38 43.97
N LEU A 86 -4.19 -20.09 44.16
CA LEU A 86 -5.45 -19.77 43.48
C LEU A 86 -6.17 -18.69 44.27
N THR A 87 -6.72 -17.68 43.60
CA THR A 87 -7.59 -16.72 44.30
C THR A 87 -8.84 -17.43 44.81
N PRO A 88 -9.45 -16.95 45.91
CA PRO A 88 -10.73 -17.47 46.40
C PRO A 88 -11.81 -17.50 45.30
N ASP A 89 -11.84 -16.48 44.45
CA ASP A 89 -12.78 -16.35 43.35
C ASP A 89 -12.59 -17.44 42.29
N LEU A 90 -11.33 -17.75 41.93
CA LEU A 90 -11.04 -18.84 41.00
C LEU A 90 -11.40 -20.20 41.61
N ALA A 91 -11.12 -20.40 42.90
CA ALA A 91 -11.49 -21.63 43.59
C ALA A 91 -13.01 -21.83 43.60
N GLN A 92 -13.77 -20.77 43.85
CA GLN A 92 -15.25 -20.78 43.79
C GLN A 92 -15.75 -21.02 42.36
N ALA A 93 -15.17 -20.39 41.35
CA ALA A 93 -15.53 -20.63 39.95
C ALA A 93 -15.27 -22.09 39.53
N LEU A 94 -14.14 -22.67 39.94
CA LEU A 94 -13.84 -24.08 39.68
C LEU A 94 -14.85 -25.02 40.37
N GLU A 95 -15.24 -24.73 41.61
CA GLU A 95 -16.28 -25.51 42.30
C GLU A 95 -17.66 -25.34 41.64
N ALA A 96 -18.01 -24.13 41.24
CA ALA A 96 -19.25 -23.81 40.54
C ALA A 96 -19.34 -24.53 39.20
N SER A 97 -18.23 -24.68 38.46
CA SER A 97 -18.20 -25.43 37.20
C SER A 97 -18.65 -26.89 37.35
N GLY A 98 -18.34 -27.53 38.49
CA GLY A 98 -18.84 -28.88 38.83
C GLY A 98 -20.34 -28.91 39.08
N LYS A 99 -20.88 -27.89 39.75
CA LYS A 99 -22.34 -27.74 39.97
C LYS A 99 -23.08 -27.45 38.66
N ILE A 100 -22.48 -26.67 37.76
CA ILE A 100 -23.03 -26.38 36.42
C ILE A 100 -23.07 -27.66 35.59
N ALA A 101 -21.98 -28.43 35.53
CA ALA A 101 -21.94 -29.72 34.83
C ALA A 101 -23.04 -30.68 35.34
N ALA A 102 -23.21 -30.79 36.66
CA ALA A 102 -24.25 -31.61 37.26
C ALA A 102 -25.68 -31.15 36.91
N ARG A 103 -25.95 -29.84 36.89
CA ARG A 103 -27.25 -29.28 36.45
C ARG A 103 -27.53 -29.54 34.97
N MET A 104 -26.48 -29.66 34.16
CA MET A 104 -26.57 -29.95 32.74
C MET A 104 -26.57 -31.45 32.42
N ASN A 105 -26.57 -32.32 33.46
CA ASN A 105 -26.48 -33.78 33.35
C ASN A 105 -25.21 -34.29 32.65
N ASP A 106 -24.11 -33.53 32.72
CA ASP A 106 -22.83 -33.92 32.16
C ASP A 106 -21.95 -34.64 33.20
N THR A 107 -21.36 -35.76 32.81
CA THR A 107 -20.52 -36.59 33.69
C THR A 107 -19.16 -35.94 34.01
N PHE A 108 -18.69 -35.04 33.14
CA PHE A 108 -17.40 -34.36 33.26
C PHE A 108 -17.53 -32.85 33.11
N VAL A 109 -16.64 -32.11 33.76
CA VAL A 109 -16.49 -30.66 33.60
C VAL A 109 -15.74 -30.37 32.29
N GLY A 110 -16.44 -29.78 31.32
CA GLY A 110 -15.92 -29.29 30.05
C GLY A 110 -15.49 -27.82 30.11
N THR A 111 -14.94 -27.32 28.99
CA THR A 111 -14.52 -25.92 28.84
C THR A 111 -15.70 -24.94 28.94
N GLU A 112 -16.88 -25.37 28.48
CA GLU A 112 -18.13 -24.62 28.55
C GLU A 112 -18.62 -24.44 30.00
N HIS A 113 -18.42 -25.43 30.86
CA HIS A 113 -18.80 -25.34 32.28
C HIS A 113 -17.88 -24.38 33.03
N LEU A 114 -16.59 -24.35 32.67
CA LEU A 114 -15.63 -23.39 33.18
C LEU A 114 -15.94 -21.98 32.70
N PHE A 115 -16.28 -21.83 31.42
CA PHE A 115 -16.64 -20.54 30.84
C PHE A 115 -17.91 -19.95 31.48
N LEU A 116 -18.96 -20.77 31.65
CA LEU A 116 -20.17 -20.37 32.37
C LEU A 116 -19.88 -20.00 33.83
N ALA A 117 -19.00 -20.75 34.50
CA ALA A 117 -18.61 -20.42 35.88
C ALA A 117 -17.87 -19.08 35.97
N VAL A 118 -17.05 -18.73 34.98
CA VAL A 118 -16.37 -17.42 34.90
C VAL A 118 -17.38 -16.30 34.64
N ILE A 119 -18.38 -16.52 33.78
CA ILE A 119 -19.47 -15.54 33.53
C ILE A 119 -20.29 -15.29 34.81
N GLU A 120 -20.56 -16.33 35.59
CA GLU A 120 -21.38 -16.24 36.80
C GLU A 120 -20.65 -15.60 37.99
N HIS A 121 -19.30 -15.57 37.97
CA HIS A 121 -18.53 -15.01 39.07
C HIS A 121 -18.32 -13.51 38.90
N PRO A 122 -18.71 -12.66 39.87
CA PRO A 122 -18.44 -11.23 39.80
C PRO A 122 -16.93 -10.96 39.84
N GLY A 123 -16.48 -10.00 39.04
CA GLY A 123 -15.08 -9.57 38.95
C GLY A 123 -14.66 -9.17 37.53
N PRO A 124 -13.37 -8.81 37.33
CA PRO A 124 -12.88 -8.25 36.07
C PRO A 124 -13.17 -9.11 34.83
N ALA A 125 -13.12 -10.45 34.98
CA ALA A 125 -13.42 -11.37 33.89
C ALA A 125 -14.89 -11.29 33.45
N GLY A 126 -15.83 -11.21 34.39
CA GLY A 126 -17.25 -11.03 34.12
C GLY A 126 -17.56 -9.65 33.52
N ASP A 127 -16.90 -8.61 34.02
CA ASP A 127 -17.07 -7.22 33.53
C ASP A 127 -16.62 -7.09 32.06
N ILE A 128 -15.51 -7.72 31.68
CA ILE A 128 -15.05 -7.75 30.29
C ILE A 128 -16.07 -8.48 29.42
N LEU A 129 -16.53 -9.66 29.82
CA LEU A 129 -17.53 -10.41 29.07
C LEU A 129 -18.84 -9.61 28.89
N ALA A 130 -19.28 -8.89 29.92
CA ALA A 130 -20.45 -8.03 29.84
C ALA A 130 -20.29 -6.88 28.82
N ARG A 131 -19.09 -6.29 28.68
CA ARG A 131 -18.81 -5.26 27.65
C ARG A 131 -18.93 -5.80 26.23
N PHE A 132 -18.61 -7.07 26.04
CA PHE A 132 -18.79 -7.78 24.77
C PHE A 132 -20.20 -8.37 24.59
N SER A 133 -21.17 -7.95 25.42
CA SER A 133 -22.55 -8.46 25.41
C SER A 133 -22.68 -9.97 25.65
N ILE A 134 -21.69 -10.57 26.33
CA ILE A 134 -21.69 -11.99 26.70
C ILE A 134 -22.32 -12.14 28.08
N GLY A 135 -23.61 -12.45 28.10
CA GLY A 135 -24.35 -12.76 29.33
C GLY A 135 -24.57 -14.26 29.54
N ARG A 136 -24.89 -14.66 30.77
CA ARG A 136 -25.19 -16.05 31.15
C ARG A 136 -26.30 -16.67 30.29
N ASP A 137 -27.41 -15.95 30.13
CA ASP A 137 -28.59 -16.47 29.42
C ASP A 137 -28.31 -16.67 27.93
N ALA A 138 -27.56 -15.73 27.32
CA ALA A 138 -27.12 -15.84 25.93
C ALA A 138 -26.17 -17.03 25.73
N ALA A 139 -25.17 -17.18 26.61
CA ALA A 139 -24.24 -18.31 26.57
C ALA A 139 -24.95 -19.66 26.76
N LEU A 140 -25.92 -19.75 27.68
CA LEU A 140 -26.72 -20.96 27.89
C LEU A 140 -27.61 -21.30 26.69
N ALA A 141 -28.18 -20.30 26.01
CA ALA A 141 -29.00 -20.51 24.82
C ALA A 141 -28.17 -21.12 23.67
N ILE A 142 -27.02 -20.52 23.38
CA ILE A 142 -26.10 -21.01 22.35
C ILE A 142 -25.54 -22.38 22.71
N LEU A 143 -25.20 -22.62 23.98
CA LEU A 143 -24.72 -23.93 24.38
C LEU A 143 -25.77 -25.04 24.21
N LYS A 144 -27.05 -24.74 24.47
CA LYS A 144 -28.16 -25.67 24.20
C LYS A 144 -28.32 -25.94 22.71
N GLU A 145 -28.19 -24.92 21.86
CA GLU A 145 -28.21 -25.06 20.39
C GLU A 145 -27.05 -25.95 19.89
N LEU A 146 -25.84 -25.72 20.40
CA LEU A 146 -24.66 -26.52 20.04
C LEU A 146 -24.76 -27.97 20.55
N LYS A 147 -25.37 -28.21 21.73
CA LYS A 147 -25.59 -29.57 22.27
C LYS A 147 -26.80 -30.29 21.63
N SER A 148 -27.82 -29.57 21.18
CA SER A 148 -28.99 -30.15 20.49
C SER A 148 -28.70 -30.53 19.03
N SER A 149 -27.62 -29.98 18.48
CA SER A 149 -27.00 -30.37 17.21
C SER A 149 -26.33 -31.75 17.33
N LYS A 150 -27.10 -32.78 17.73
CA LYS A 150 -26.73 -34.20 17.61
C LYS A 150 -26.80 -34.58 16.13
N ASP A 151 -25.74 -34.26 15.40
CA ASP A 151 -25.18 -35.01 14.27
C ASP A 151 -24.22 -34.12 13.52
N GLY A 152 -22.91 -34.34 13.73
CA GLY A 152 -21.90 -34.34 12.66
C GLY A 152 -21.71 -33.12 11.75
N GLN A 153 -22.42 -32.01 11.92
CA GLN A 153 -22.12 -30.77 11.24
C GLN A 153 -21.14 -30.00 12.13
N THR A 154 -19.88 -30.41 12.00
CA THR A 154 -18.78 -29.48 12.23
C THR A 154 -19.09 -28.25 11.40
N VAL A 155 -19.51 -27.16 12.06
CA VAL A 155 -19.37 -25.81 11.52
C VAL A 155 -17.93 -25.77 11.05
N GLU A 156 -17.71 -25.80 9.73
CA GLU A 156 -16.36 -25.86 9.20
C GLU A 156 -15.60 -24.68 9.79
N PRO A 157 -14.58 -24.92 10.64
CA PRO A 157 -13.76 -23.81 11.11
C PRO A 157 -13.21 -23.15 9.84
N LYS A 158 -13.28 -21.81 9.74
CA LYS A 158 -12.71 -21.04 8.61
C LYS A 158 -11.37 -21.67 8.26
N ARG A 159 -11.32 -22.44 7.16
CA ARG A 159 -10.33 -23.53 6.97
C ARG A 159 -8.87 -23.06 6.97
N PHE A 160 -8.63 -21.75 6.90
CA PHE A 160 -7.30 -21.16 6.81
C PHE A 160 -7.23 -19.80 7.54
N ARG A 161 -7.12 -19.82 8.89
CA ARG A 161 -7.11 -18.60 9.71
C ARG A 161 -5.79 -17.83 9.58
N ALA A 162 -4.66 -18.53 9.49
CA ALA A 162 -3.36 -17.89 9.33
C ALA A 162 -3.22 -17.27 7.93
N LEU A 163 -3.65 -17.96 6.88
CA LEU A 163 -3.68 -17.40 5.52
C LEU A 163 -4.63 -16.21 5.44
N ALA A 164 -5.83 -16.27 6.01
CA ALA A 164 -6.75 -15.13 5.99
C ALA A 164 -6.18 -13.91 6.73
N LYS A 165 -5.36 -14.11 7.77
CA LYS A 165 -4.77 -13.03 8.57
C LYS A 165 -3.51 -12.42 7.94
N TYR A 166 -2.63 -13.24 7.38
CA TYR A 166 -1.30 -12.82 6.90
C TYR A 166 -1.17 -12.79 5.38
N SER A 167 -2.26 -13.04 4.65
CA SER A 167 -2.26 -12.97 3.20
C SER A 167 -3.46 -12.22 2.63
N ARG A 168 -3.27 -11.67 1.43
CA ARG A 168 -4.30 -10.98 0.65
C ARG A 168 -4.65 -11.84 -0.56
N ASN A 169 -5.91 -12.21 -0.71
CA ASN A 169 -6.38 -13.02 -1.84
C ASN A 169 -6.51 -12.16 -3.11
N LEU A 170 -5.49 -12.20 -3.97
CA LEU A 170 -5.45 -11.43 -5.21
C LEU A 170 -6.51 -11.92 -6.21
N THR A 171 -6.74 -13.23 -6.29
CA THR A 171 -7.78 -13.81 -7.15
C THR A 171 -9.18 -13.32 -6.80
N LYS A 172 -9.50 -13.21 -5.50
CA LYS A 172 -10.77 -12.66 -5.02
C LYS A 172 -10.89 -11.17 -5.33
N LEU A 173 -9.83 -10.40 -5.11
CA LEU A 173 -9.81 -8.97 -5.42
C LEU A 173 -9.96 -8.70 -6.92
N ALA A 174 -9.38 -9.56 -7.75
CA ALA A 174 -9.53 -9.52 -9.18
C ALA A 174 -10.99 -9.81 -9.60
N ALA A 175 -11.61 -10.84 -9.02
CA ALA A 175 -13.02 -11.15 -9.25
C ALA A 175 -13.95 -10.01 -8.81
N GLU A 176 -13.57 -9.24 -7.79
CA GLU A 176 -14.29 -8.06 -7.32
C GLU A 176 -13.94 -6.77 -8.08
N ASN A 177 -13.12 -6.83 -9.15
CA ASN A 177 -12.62 -5.68 -9.92
C ASN A 177 -11.89 -4.61 -9.09
N LYS A 178 -11.29 -5.00 -7.96
CA LYS A 178 -10.56 -4.10 -7.05
C LYS A 178 -9.09 -3.91 -7.42
N LEU A 179 -8.52 -4.78 -8.26
CA LEU A 179 -7.14 -4.66 -8.73
C LEU A 179 -7.04 -3.69 -9.91
N ASP A 180 -5.87 -3.07 -10.08
CA ASP A 180 -5.60 -2.20 -11.21
C ASP A 180 -5.43 -3.00 -12.51
N PRO A 181 -5.88 -2.44 -13.66
CA PRO A 181 -5.68 -3.10 -14.93
C PRO A 181 -4.18 -3.21 -15.22
N VAL A 182 -3.77 -4.37 -15.72
CA VAL A 182 -2.38 -4.64 -16.07
C VAL A 182 -2.23 -4.52 -17.58
N ILE A 183 -1.37 -3.61 -18.03
CA ILE A 183 -1.16 -3.29 -19.44
C ILE A 183 0.26 -3.68 -19.85
N GLY A 184 0.40 -4.33 -21.01
CA GLY A 184 1.71 -4.58 -21.64
C GLY A 184 2.59 -5.63 -20.95
N ARG A 185 2.01 -6.51 -20.12
CA ARG A 185 2.76 -7.57 -19.38
C ARG A 185 2.35 -9.00 -19.75
N ASP A 186 1.72 -9.18 -20.92
CA ASP A 186 1.21 -10.47 -21.36
C ASP A 186 2.31 -11.53 -21.52
N ILE A 187 3.50 -11.13 -21.97
CA ILE A 187 4.63 -12.04 -22.20
C ILE A 187 5.10 -12.62 -20.85
N GLU A 188 5.29 -11.77 -19.85
CA GLU A 188 5.72 -12.17 -18.51
C GLU A 188 4.63 -12.98 -17.80
N ILE A 189 3.36 -12.58 -17.89
CA ILE A 189 2.24 -13.33 -17.31
C ILE A 189 2.14 -14.72 -17.94
N ASN A 190 2.19 -14.82 -19.27
CA ASN A 190 2.19 -16.12 -19.98
C ASN A 190 3.39 -16.98 -19.57
N ARG A 191 4.57 -16.37 -19.39
CA ARG A 191 5.76 -17.07 -18.92
C ARG A 191 5.59 -17.61 -17.50
N VAL A 192 4.98 -16.85 -16.60
CA VAL A 192 4.64 -17.27 -15.24
C VAL A 192 3.66 -18.45 -15.26
N ILE A 193 2.59 -18.37 -16.06
CA ILE A 193 1.62 -19.46 -16.27
C ILE A 193 2.34 -20.73 -16.76
N GLN A 194 3.20 -20.60 -17.77
CA GLN A 194 3.97 -21.70 -18.32
C GLN A 194 4.83 -22.38 -17.25
N ILE A 195 5.48 -21.59 -16.39
CA ILE A 195 6.33 -22.10 -15.31
C ILE A 195 5.50 -22.83 -14.26
N LEU A 196 4.40 -22.25 -13.79
CA LEU A 196 3.52 -22.84 -12.77
C LEU A 196 2.90 -24.17 -13.22
N ALA A 197 2.74 -24.37 -14.53
CA ALA A 197 2.23 -25.61 -15.11
C ALA A 197 3.29 -26.73 -15.23
N ARG A 198 4.58 -26.43 -14.99
CA ARG A 198 5.66 -27.44 -15.07
C ARG A 198 5.60 -28.44 -13.92
N ARG A 199 6.14 -29.64 -14.16
CA ARG A 199 6.36 -30.67 -13.13
C ARG A 199 7.53 -30.36 -12.19
N THR A 200 8.59 -29.74 -12.73
CA THR A 200 9.80 -29.35 -11.98
C THR A 200 10.19 -27.92 -12.34
N LYS A 201 10.89 -27.23 -11.44
CA LYS A 201 11.18 -25.78 -11.55
C LYS A 201 9.91 -24.98 -11.83
N ASN A 202 8.89 -25.24 -11.03
CA ASN A 202 7.53 -24.73 -11.19
C ASN A 202 7.23 -23.53 -10.29
N ASN A 203 8.26 -22.93 -9.69
CA ASN A 203 8.16 -21.72 -8.90
C ASN A 203 8.82 -20.57 -9.69
N PRO A 204 8.06 -19.63 -10.27
CA PRO A 204 8.65 -18.50 -10.96
C PRO A 204 9.23 -17.47 -9.97
N VAL A 205 10.33 -16.83 -10.34
CA VAL A 205 10.89 -15.67 -9.63
C VAL A 205 10.96 -14.51 -10.61
N LEU A 206 10.18 -13.47 -10.35
CA LEU A 206 10.20 -12.20 -11.06
C LEU A 206 11.44 -11.41 -10.60
N ILE A 207 12.37 -11.19 -11.53
CA ILE A 207 13.64 -10.51 -11.26
C ILE A 207 13.66 -9.21 -12.05
N GLY A 208 13.70 -8.08 -11.35
CA GLY A 208 13.76 -6.74 -11.94
C GLY A 208 14.00 -5.70 -10.88
N GLU A 209 14.33 -4.47 -11.26
CA GLU A 209 14.51 -3.37 -10.31
C GLU A 209 13.21 -3.04 -9.56
N ALA A 210 13.28 -2.20 -8.53
CA ALA A 210 12.07 -1.73 -7.83
C ALA A 210 11.24 -0.81 -8.76
N GLY A 211 9.91 -0.87 -8.66
CA GLY A 211 9.02 -0.02 -9.46
C GLY A 211 8.73 -0.48 -10.89
N VAL A 212 9.38 -1.53 -11.42
CA VAL A 212 9.11 -2.01 -12.80
C VAL A 212 7.77 -2.73 -12.98
N GLY A 213 7.00 -2.97 -11.92
CA GLY A 213 5.70 -3.65 -11.99
C GLY A 213 5.73 -5.18 -11.78
N LYS A 214 6.62 -5.69 -10.91
CA LYS A 214 6.65 -7.12 -10.55
C LYS A 214 5.34 -7.57 -9.89
N THR A 215 4.82 -6.77 -8.96
CA THR A 215 3.54 -7.02 -8.28
C THR A 215 2.37 -6.97 -9.28
N ALA A 216 2.40 -6.04 -10.23
CA ALA A 216 1.40 -5.96 -11.30
C ALA A 216 1.34 -7.24 -12.15
N ILE A 217 2.45 -7.94 -12.38
CA ILE A 217 2.43 -9.25 -13.08
C ILE A 217 1.68 -10.30 -12.26
N ALA A 218 1.84 -10.32 -10.94
CA ALA A 218 1.09 -11.23 -10.06
C ALA A 218 -0.41 -10.88 -10.02
N GLU A 219 -0.75 -9.59 -9.97
CA GLU A 219 -2.14 -9.12 -10.05
C GLU A 219 -2.78 -9.44 -11.41
N GLY A 220 -2.03 -9.30 -12.50
CA GLY A 220 -2.48 -9.66 -13.86
C GLY A 220 -2.71 -11.16 -14.00
N LEU A 221 -1.86 -11.99 -13.40
CA LEU A 221 -2.10 -13.42 -13.28
C LEU A 221 -3.40 -13.71 -12.50
N ALA A 222 -3.62 -13.03 -11.36
CA ALA A 222 -4.86 -13.19 -10.59
C ALA A 222 -6.11 -12.83 -11.40
N ALA A 223 -6.05 -11.77 -12.21
CA ALA A 223 -7.14 -11.39 -13.12
C ALA A 223 -7.45 -12.47 -14.16
N ARG A 224 -6.42 -13.09 -14.74
CA ARG A 224 -6.60 -14.22 -15.67
C ARG A 224 -7.13 -15.48 -14.97
N MET A 225 -6.66 -15.75 -13.75
CA MET A 225 -7.17 -16.86 -12.94
C MET A 225 -8.65 -16.68 -12.57
N ALA A 226 -9.07 -15.46 -12.21
CA ALA A 226 -10.45 -15.14 -11.85
C ALA A 226 -11.42 -15.27 -13.03
N THR A 227 -11.00 -14.86 -14.23
CA THR A 227 -11.78 -14.98 -15.47
C THR A 227 -11.74 -16.39 -16.08
N GLY A 228 -10.88 -17.28 -15.56
CA GLY A 228 -10.70 -18.63 -16.08
C GLY A 228 -9.85 -18.69 -17.36
N ASP A 229 -9.21 -17.58 -17.77
CA ASP A 229 -8.25 -17.51 -18.88
C ASP A 229 -6.87 -18.04 -18.47
N VAL A 230 -6.84 -19.27 -17.95
CA VAL A 230 -5.65 -20.01 -17.57
C VAL A 230 -5.84 -21.51 -17.88
N PRO A 231 -4.75 -22.28 -18.04
CA PRO A 231 -4.84 -23.72 -18.24
C PRO A 231 -5.58 -24.42 -17.09
N GLU A 232 -6.21 -25.57 -17.36
CA GLU A 232 -6.95 -26.38 -16.37
C GLU A 232 -6.15 -26.63 -15.07
N SER A 233 -4.83 -26.80 -15.18
CA SER A 233 -3.94 -26.99 -14.02
C SER A 233 -3.90 -25.82 -13.02
N LEU A 234 -4.41 -24.65 -13.40
CA LEU A 234 -4.48 -23.42 -12.60
C LEU A 234 -5.92 -22.94 -12.37
N LYS A 235 -6.92 -23.51 -13.06
CA LYS A 235 -8.32 -23.16 -12.83
C LYS A 235 -8.76 -23.58 -11.42
N GLY A 236 -9.58 -22.75 -10.78
CA GLY A 236 -10.08 -22.98 -9.43
C GLY A 236 -9.01 -22.89 -8.33
N LYS A 237 -7.81 -22.43 -8.65
CA LYS A 237 -6.77 -22.11 -7.66
C LYS A 237 -6.86 -20.66 -7.22
N GLU A 238 -6.38 -20.39 -6.02
CA GLU A 238 -6.31 -19.04 -5.47
C GLU A 238 -4.86 -18.54 -5.46
N LEU A 239 -4.67 -17.27 -5.82
CA LEU A 239 -3.39 -16.57 -5.68
C LEU A 239 -3.43 -15.69 -4.43
N LEU A 240 -2.62 -16.02 -3.44
CA LEU A 240 -2.54 -15.32 -2.16
C LEU A 240 -1.21 -14.57 -2.05
N SER A 241 -1.24 -13.26 -1.84
CA SER A 241 -0.06 -12.43 -1.56
C SER A 241 0.26 -12.47 -0.08
N LEU A 242 1.46 -12.90 0.30
CA LEU A 242 1.91 -12.86 1.69
C LEU A 242 2.31 -11.44 2.08
N ASP A 243 1.82 -10.96 3.23
CA ASP A 243 2.20 -9.67 3.79
C ASP A 243 3.20 -9.87 4.92
N LEU A 244 4.49 -9.65 4.62
CA LEU A 244 5.56 -9.80 5.60
C LEU A 244 5.47 -8.76 6.73
N GLY A 245 4.95 -7.57 6.45
CA GLY A 245 4.76 -6.51 7.43
C GLY A 245 3.79 -6.92 8.54
N LEU A 246 2.66 -7.53 8.17
CA LEU A 246 1.68 -8.08 9.13
C LEU A 246 2.26 -9.22 9.97
N MET A 247 3.21 -9.98 9.42
CA MET A 247 3.84 -11.09 10.15
C MET A 247 4.85 -10.60 11.18
N ILE A 248 5.56 -9.52 10.88
CA ILE A 248 6.54 -8.87 11.78
C ILE A 248 5.83 -7.97 12.81
N ALA A 249 4.69 -7.37 12.44
CA ALA A 249 3.94 -6.49 13.32
C ALA A 249 3.56 -7.21 14.63
N GLY A 250 3.89 -6.57 15.76
CA GLY A 250 3.59 -7.10 17.10
C GLY A 250 4.38 -8.33 17.50
N THR A 251 5.47 -8.71 16.80
CA THR A 251 6.39 -9.73 17.32
C THR A 251 7.44 -9.07 18.22
N LYS A 252 7.53 -9.49 19.49
CA LYS A 252 8.61 -9.07 20.40
C LYS A 252 9.85 -9.92 20.23
N TYR A 253 9.69 -11.15 19.74
CA TYR A 253 10.74 -12.15 19.61
C TYR A 253 10.73 -12.81 18.22
N ARG A 254 11.91 -13.11 17.69
CA ARG A 254 12.10 -13.78 16.38
C ARG A 254 11.32 -15.10 16.25
N GLY A 255 11.22 -15.87 17.35
CA GLY A 255 10.52 -17.16 17.35
C GLY A 255 9.04 -17.05 17.01
N GLU A 256 8.40 -15.93 17.33
CA GLU A 256 6.97 -15.69 17.03
C GLU A 256 6.74 -15.52 15.53
N PHE A 257 7.66 -14.84 14.82
CA PHE A 257 7.62 -14.73 13.36
C PHE A 257 7.78 -16.10 12.70
N GLU A 258 8.77 -16.87 13.15
CA GLU A 258 8.99 -18.23 12.63
C GLU A 258 7.78 -19.12 12.89
N GLU A 259 7.14 -19.03 14.06
CA GLU A 259 5.91 -19.77 14.34
C GLU A 259 4.74 -19.35 13.43
N ARG A 260 4.54 -18.04 13.22
CA ARG A 260 3.52 -17.52 12.29
C ARG A 260 3.76 -18.03 10.86
N MET A 261 4.99 -17.96 10.37
CA MET A 261 5.39 -18.50 9.05
C MET A 261 5.12 -20.01 8.97
N LYS A 262 5.39 -20.75 10.04
CA LYS A 262 5.19 -22.19 10.08
C LYS A 262 3.72 -22.55 9.94
N ASN A 263 2.86 -21.79 10.60
CA ASN A 263 1.41 -21.99 10.54
C ASN A 263 0.88 -21.67 9.15
N VAL A 264 1.33 -20.57 8.53
CA VAL A 264 0.99 -20.23 7.14
C VAL A 264 1.43 -21.35 6.19
N MET A 265 2.68 -21.82 6.27
CA MET A 265 3.17 -22.90 5.40
C MET A 265 2.37 -24.20 5.57
N LYS A 266 2.07 -24.61 6.80
CA LYS A 266 1.23 -25.79 7.07
C LYS A 266 -0.17 -25.66 6.48
N GLU A 267 -0.77 -24.47 6.54
CA GLU A 267 -2.08 -24.21 5.93
C GLU A 267 -2.01 -24.31 4.40
N VAL A 268 -0.95 -23.81 3.77
CA VAL A 268 -0.74 -23.95 2.32
C VAL A 268 -0.52 -25.41 1.92
N GLU A 269 0.25 -26.19 2.71
CA GLU A 269 0.43 -27.63 2.50
C GLU A 269 -0.92 -28.37 2.58
N ARG A 270 -1.76 -28.05 3.59
CA ARG A 270 -3.12 -28.60 3.75
C ARG A 270 -4.08 -28.20 2.64
N ALA A 271 -3.81 -27.13 1.90
CA ALA A 271 -4.60 -26.72 0.76
C ALA A 271 -4.38 -27.60 -0.49
N GLU A 272 -3.47 -28.59 -0.43
CA GLU A 272 -3.24 -29.61 -1.47
C GLU A 272 -3.05 -29.00 -2.87
N GLY A 273 -2.29 -27.90 -2.95
CA GLY A 273 -1.96 -27.23 -4.21
C GLY A 273 -3.08 -26.41 -4.84
N LYS A 274 -4.17 -26.15 -4.11
CA LYS A 274 -5.23 -25.17 -4.47
C LYS A 274 -4.77 -23.72 -4.30
N VAL A 275 -3.75 -23.50 -3.47
CA VAL A 275 -3.20 -22.17 -3.20
C VAL A 275 -1.87 -22.00 -3.93
N VAL A 276 -1.69 -20.86 -4.57
CA VAL A 276 -0.41 -20.35 -5.07
C VAL A 276 -0.05 -19.14 -4.20
N LEU A 277 1.15 -19.14 -3.64
CA LEU A 277 1.61 -18.04 -2.78
C LEU A 277 2.45 -17.06 -3.59
N PHE A 278 2.10 -15.78 -3.57
CA PHE A 278 2.95 -14.69 -4.04
C PHE A 278 3.72 -14.11 -2.85
N VAL A 279 5.03 -14.01 -2.98
CA VAL A 279 5.92 -13.42 -1.97
C VAL A 279 6.69 -12.29 -2.63
N ASP A 280 6.31 -11.06 -2.29
CA ASP A 280 7.12 -9.91 -2.64
C ASP A 280 8.40 -9.90 -1.79
N GLU A 281 9.47 -9.35 -2.35
CA GLU A 281 10.79 -9.32 -1.71
C GLU A 281 11.25 -10.69 -1.19
N LEU A 282 11.14 -11.76 -2.00
CA LEU A 282 11.44 -13.15 -1.63
C LEU A 282 12.79 -13.33 -0.92
N HIS A 283 13.78 -12.50 -1.22
CA HIS A 283 15.10 -12.54 -0.60
C HIS A 283 15.06 -12.29 0.93
N THR A 284 14.07 -11.56 1.44
CA THR A 284 13.88 -11.30 2.88
C THR A 284 13.62 -12.58 3.65
N LEU A 285 12.95 -13.57 3.04
CA LEU A 285 12.70 -14.88 3.65
C LEU A 285 13.88 -15.84 3.53
N VAL A 286 14.76 -15.62 2.55
CA VAL A 286 15.78 -16.60 2.12
C VAL A 286 17.20 -16.23 2.56
N GLY A 287 17.50 -14.94 2.64
CA GLY A 287 18.87 -14.43 2.60
C GLY A 287 19.30 -13.57 3.79
N ALA A 288 18.37 -13.25 4.68
CA ALA A 288 18.62 -12.41 5.83
C ALA A 288 19.24 -13.23 6.99
N GLY A 289 20.31 -13.99 6.72
CA GLY A 289 20.99 -14.84 7.71
C GLY A 289 22.44 -14.42 8.01
N GLY A 290 23.00 -13.47 7.25
CA GLY A 290 24.42 -13.10 7.33
C GLY A 290 24.74 -11.93 8.27
N ALA A 291 23.73 -11.19 8.72
CA ALA A 291 23.89 -10.12 9.72
C ALA A 291 23.16 -10.55 10.99
N GLU A 292 23.83 -10.46 12.15
CA GLU A 292 23.23 -10.69 13.46
C GLU A 292 21.94 -9.85 13.58
N GLY A 293 20.77 -10.51 13.51
CA GLY A 293 19.46 -9.85 13.62
C GLY A 293 18.53 -9.98 12.42
N SER A 294 18.95 -10.60 11.32
CA SER A 294 18.11 -10.74 10.13
C SER A 294 17.22 -12.02 10.15
N LEU A 295 16.00 -11.93 9.61
CA LEU A 295 14.95 -12.95 9.61
C LEU A 295 15.28 -14.06 8.58
N ASP A 296 15.60 -15.28 9.02
CA ASP A 296 15.89 -16.39 8.11
C ASP A 296 14.85 -17.50 8.22
N ALA A 297 13.90 -17.52 7.26
CA ALA A 297 12.88 -18.56 7.11
C ALA A 297 13.25 -19.59 6.01
N SER A 298 14.47 -19.53 5.47
CA SER A 298 14.94 -20.39 4.37
C SER A 298 14.85 -21.88 4.73
N ASN A 299 15.15 -22.22 5.99
CA ASN A 299 15.07 -23.58 6.52
C ASN A 299 13.64 -24.14 6.55
N MET A 300 12.63 -23.28 6.56
CA MET A 300 11.22 -23.68 6.58
C MET A 300 10.65 -23.82 5.17
N LEU A 301 11.09 -22.97 4.23
CA LEU A 301 10.65 -23.00 2.83
C LEU A 301 11.29 -24.16 2.05
N LYS A 302 12.58 -24.43 2.29
CA LYS A 302 13.35 -25.44 1.53
C LYS A 302 12.72 -26.83 1.53
N PRO A 303 12.26 -27.41 2.65
CA PRO A 303 11.64 -28.73 2.66
C PRO A 303 10.34 -28.78 1.84
N ALA A 304 9.45 -27.81 2.04
CA ALA A 304 8.14 -27.76 1.38
C ALA A 304 8.28 -27.54 -0.14
N LEU A 305 9.18 -26.64 -0.56
CA LEU A 305 9.56 -26.44 -1.96
C LEU A 305 10.23 -27.68 -2.56
N SER A 306 10.99 -28.43 -1.76
CA SER A 306 11.71 -29.62 -2.21
C SER A 306 10.81 -30.81 -2.47
N ARG A 307 9.73 -30.95 -1.69
CA ARG A 307 8.69 -31.97 -1.87
C ARG A 307 7.68 -31.58 -2.97
N GLY A 308 7.66 -30.31 -3.37
CA GLY A 308 6.74 -29.81 -4.39
C GLY A 308 5.29 -29.65 -3.87
N GLU A 309 5.12 -29.60 -2.56
CA GLU A 309 3.83 -29.46 -1.87
C GLU A 309 3.29 -28.04 -1.96
N ILE A 310 4.19 -27.05 -2.13
CA ILE A 310 3.85 -25.63 -2.22
C ILE A 310 4.25 -25.07 -3.58
N ARG A 311 3.42 -24.18 -4.13
CA ARG A 311 3.74 -23.35 -5.30
C ARG A 311 3.91 -21.90 -4.88
N VAL A 312 5.05 -21.32 -5.23
CA VAL A 312 5.42 -19.95 -4.89
C VAL A 312 5.79 -19.16 -6.13
N ILE A 313 5.30 -17.92 -6.21
CA ILE A 313 5.76 -16.88 -7.12
C ILE A 313 6.56 -15.89 -6.26
N GLY A 314 7.86 -15.76 -6.51
CA GLY A 314 8.69 -14.78 -5.82
C GLY A 314 8.90 -13.52 -6.65
N ALA A 315 9.11 -12.38 -6.00
CA ALA A 315 9.66 -11.18 -6.63
C ALA A 315 10.91 -10.69 -5.88
N THR A 316 11.92 -10.22 -6.60
CA THR A 316 13.17 -9.71 -5.99
C THR A 316 13.94 -8.83 -6.99
N THR A 317 14.96 -8.10 -6.55
CA THR A 317 15.94 -7.45 -7.45
C THR A 317 16.99 -8.43 -7.96
N LEU A 318 17.70 -8.06 -9.03
CA LEU A 318 18.79 -8.86 -9.59
C LEU A 318 19.92 -9.06 -8.58
N LYS A 319 20.31 -8.00 -7.88
CA LYS A 319 21.39 -8.02 -6.88
C LYS A 319 21.08 -8.99 -5.74
N GLU A 320 19.86 -8.96 -5.23
CA GLU A 320 19.42 -9.86 -4.16
C GLU A 320 19.29 -11.31 -4.64
N TYR A 321 18.77 -11.52 -5.85
CA TYR A 321 18.70 -12.86 -6.44
C TYR A 321 20.08 -13.51 -6.53
N GLN A 322 21.07 -12.79 -7.08
CA GLN A 322 22.45 -13.27 -7.19
C GLN A 322 23.09 -13.52 -5.82
N LYS A 323 22.78 -12.67 -4.84
CA LYS A 323 23.36 -12.76 -3.50
C LYS A 323 22.79 -13.92 -2.67
N TYR A 324 21.48 -14.17 -2.75
CA TYR A 324 20.77 -15.01 -1.78
C TYR A 324 20.12 -16.26 -2.38
N ILE A 325 19.71 -16.23 -3.65
CA ILE A 325 18.96 -17.35 -4.27
C ILE A 325 19.87 -18.17 -5.20
N GLU A 326 20.62 -17.50 -6.08
CA GLU A 326 21.46 -18.16 -7.10
C GLU A 326 22.61 -18.97 -6.49
N LYS A 327 23.16 -18.50 -5.36
CA LYS A 327 24.22 -19.22 -4.62
C LYS A 327 23.70 -20.49 -3.93
N ASP A 328 22.40 -20.59 -3.67
CA ASP A 328 21.80 -21.74 -3.02
C ASP A 328 21.35 -22.79 -4.04
N ALA A 329 22.05 -23.92 -4.07
CA ALA A 329 21.77 -25.02 -5.00
C ALA A 329 20.40 -25.69 -4.79
N ALA A 330 19.85 -25.66 -3.57
CA ALA A 330 18.54 -26.24 -3.29
C ALA A 330 17.43 -25.36 -3.87
N LEU A 331 17.53 -24.05 -3.72
CA LEU A 331 16.54 -23.08 -4.22
C LEU A 331 16.61 -22.94 -5.74
N THR A 332 17.82 -22.86 -6.31
CA THR A 332 18.03 -22.76 -7.76
C THR A 332 17.45 -23.95 -8.55
N ARG A 333 17.29 -25.11 -7.91
CA ARG A 333 16.64 -26.30 -8.51
C ARG A 333 15.11 -26.26 -8.46
N ARG A 334 14.51 -25.34 -7.71
CA ARG A 334 13.05 -25.20 -7.53
C ARG A 334 12.48 -23.95 -8.19
N PHE A 335 13.30 -22.90 -8.29
CA PHE A 335 12.92 -21.65 -8.92
C PHE A 335 13.31 -21.57 -10.40
N GLN A 336 12.55 -20.79 -11.16
CA GLN A 336 12.83 -20.43 -12.54
C GLN A 336 12.76 -18.90 -12.66
N SER A 337 13.83 -18.29 -13.14
CA SER A 337 13.89 -16.84 -13.34
C SER A 337 13.00 -16.37 -14.49
N VAL A 338 12.36 -15.22 -14.27
CA VAL A 338 11.61 -14.42 -15.24
C VAL A 338 12.10 -12.98 -15.09
N PHE A 339 12.84 -12.48 -16.08
CA PHE A 339 13.34 -11.11 -16.05
C PHE A 339 12.24 -10.13 -16.42
N VAL A 340 12.04 -9.12 -15.58
CA VAL A 340 11.07 -8.05 -15.77
C VAL A 340 11.85 -6.78 -16.04
N GLN A 341 11.76 -6.29 -17.28
CA GLN A 341 12.45 -5.08 -17.70
C GLN A 341 11.57 -3.84 -17.44
N GLU A 342 12.23 -2.70 -17.26
CA GLU A 342 11.59 -1.39 -17.28
C GLU A 342 10.84 -1.23 -18.63
N PRO A 343 9.56 -0.79 -18.63
CA PRO A 343 8.83 -0.52 -19.86
C PRO A 343 9.51 0.55 -20.72
N SER A 344 9.29 0.49 -22.04
CA SER A 344 9.67 1.60 -22.92
C SER A 344 8.84 2.85 -22.63
N ILE A 345 9.24 4.01 -23.18
CA ILE A 345 8.44 5.24 -23.07
C ILE A 345 7.03 5.03 -23.65
N GLU A 346 6.93 4.36 -24.80
CA GLU A 346 5.65 4.07 -25.46
C GLU A 346 4.76 3.17 -24.58
N ASP A 347 5.35 2.12 -23.98
CA ASP A 347 4.65 1.23 -23.07
C ASP A 347 4.24 1.95 -21.78
N GLY A 348 5.11 2.81 -21.24
CA GLY A 348 4.80 3.64 -20.06
C GLY A 348 3.61 4.55 -20.28
N ILE A 349 3.51 5.16 -21.47
CA ILE A 349 2.35 5.97 -21.87
C ILE A 349 1.10 5.11 -21.97
N ALA A 350 1.18 3.91 -22.57
CA ALA A 350 0.06 2.99 -22.66
C ALA A 350 -0.43 2.53 -21.28
N ILE A 351 0.48 2.23 -20.35
CA ILE A 351 0.17 1.88 -18.96
C ILE A 351 -0.59 3.01 -18.28
N LEU A 352 -0.06 4.24 -18.30
CA LEU A 352 -0.72 5.39 -17.68
C LEU A 352 -2.08 5.72 -18.31
N ARG A 353 -2.23 5.55 -19.63
CA ARG A 353 -3.54 5.69 -20.30
C ARG A 353 -4.55 4.67 -19.79
N GLY A 354 -4.11 3.42 -19.53
CA GLY A 354 -4.95 2.39 -18.94
C GLY A 354 -5.33 2.66 -17.47
N LEU A 355 -4.46 3.33 -16.72
CA LEU A 355 -4.71 3.70 -15.32
C LEU A 355 -5.48 5.02 -15.16
N ARG A 356 -5.53 5.86 -16.20
CA ARG A 356 -6.10 7.22 -16.18
C ARG A 356 -7.47 7.27 -15.49
N ASP A 357 -8.40 6.44 -15.93
CA ASP A 357 -9.80 6.52 -15.49
C ASP A 357 -9.92 6.22 -13.98
N LYS A 358 -9.06 5.36 -13.42
CA LYS A 358 -9.01 5.08 -11.98
C LYS A 358 -8.49 6.27 -11.17
N TYR A 359 -7.38 6.88 -11.59
CA TYR A 359 -6.81 8.06 -10.91
C TYR A 359 -7.74 9.27 -11.02
N GLU A 360 -8.35 9.50 -12.19
CA GLU A 360 -9.38 10.54 -12.35
C GLU A 360 -10.54 10.36 -11.39
N LEU A 361 -11.03 9.12 -11.24
CA LEU A 361 -12.14 8.81 -10.36
C LEU A 361 -11.77 8.99 -8.88
N PHE A 362 -10.60 8.47 -8.48
CA PHE A 362 -10.12 8.54 -7.10
C PHE A 362 -9.93 9.99 -6.64
N HIS A 363 -9.24 10.80 -7.44
CA HIS A 363 -8.96 12.21 -7.12
C HIS A 363 -10.10 13.16 -7.47
N GLY A 364 -11.02 12.76 -8.34
CA GLY A 364 -12.10 13.63 -8.82
C GLY A 364 -11.62 14.74 -9.77
N VAL A 365 -10.53 14.49 -10.50
CA VAL A 365 -9.93 15.43 -11.47
C VAL A 365 -9.92 14.81 -12.87
N ARG A 366 -9.58 15.59 -13.89
CA ARG A 366 -9.36 15.11 -15.25
C ARG A 366 -7.87 15.12 -15.57
N ILE A 367 -7.34 14.06 -16.17
CA ILE A 367 -5.94 13.96 -16.55
C ILE A 367 -5.87 14.05 -18.08
N THR A 368 -5.16 15.07 -18.57
CA THR A 368 -5.00 15.27 -20.02
C THR A 368 -4.02 14.24 -20.61
N ASP A 369 -4.15 13.94 -21.91
CA ASP A 369 -3.19 13.05 -22.59
C ASP A 369 -1.79 13.65 -22.62
N GLY A 370 -1.68 14.98 -22.77
CA GLY A 370 -0.42 15.70 -22.67
C GLY A 370 0.25 15.52 -21.29
N ALA A 371 -0.51 15.57 -20.19
CA ALA A 371 0.02 15.29 -18.86
C ALA A 371 0.58 13.86 -18.73
N ILE A 372 -0.08 12.87 -19.32
CA ILE A 372 0.42 11.48 -19.33
C ILE A 372 1.75 11.38 -20.06
N VAL A 373 1.82 11.95 -21.27
CA VAL A 373 3.06 11.97 -22.07
C VAL A 373 4.18 12.68 -21.30
N ALA A 374 3.90 13.87 -20.75
CA ALA A 374 4.86 14.61 -19.95
C ALA A 374 5.31 13.85 -18.70
N ALA A 375 4.43 13.12 -18.02
CA ALA A 375 4.79 12.35 -16.84
C ALA A 375 5.81 11.25 -17.19
N VAL A 376 5.65 10.56 -18.31
CA VAL A 376 6.61 9.54 -18.75
C VAL A 376 7.90 10.18 -19.24
N GLU A 377 7.82 11.16 -20.13
CA GLU A 377 9.01 11.76 -20.75
C GLU A 377 9.87 12.53 -19.75
N LEU A 378 9.25 13.33 -18.88
CA LEU A 378 9.98 14.11 -17.86
C LEU A 378 10.55 13.20 -16.78
N SER A 379 9.83 12.17 -16.34
CA SER A 379 10.37 11.22 -15.36
C SER A 379 11.49 10.37 -15.93
N ALA A 380 11.39 9.91 -17.17
CA ALA A 380 12.47 9.19 -17.85
C ALA A 380 13.72 10.06 -18.02
N ARG A 381 13.54 11.36 -18.24
CA ARG A 381 14.64 12.31 -18.51
C ARG A 381 15.32 12.83 -17.24
N TYR A 382 14.55 13.15 -16.20
CA TYR A 382 15.04 13.89 -15.02
C TYR A 382 15.07 13.08 -13.74
N ILE A 383 14.45 11.89 -13.69
CA ILE A 383 14.42 11.01 -12.51
C ILE A 383 15.07 9.68 -12.89
N SER A 384 16.40 9.60 -12.71
CA SER A 384 17.23 8.48 -13.16
C SER A 384 17.42 7.37 -12.12
N ASP A 385 17.14 7.65 -10.85
CA ASP A 385 17.27 6.74 -9.72
C ASP A 385 16.05 5.82 -9.52
N ARG A 386 14.95 6.12 -10.22
CA ARG A 386 13.70 5.35 -10.22
C ARG A 386 13.37 4.83 -11.62
N PHE A 387 12.54 3.80 -11.67
CA PHE A 387 12.19 3.10 -12.92
C PHE A 387 10.72 3.31 -13.29
N LEU A 388 10.43 3.29 -14.59
CA LEU A 388 9.06 3.21 -15.12
C LEU A 388 8.41 1.86 -14.80
N PRO A 389 7.08 1.80 -14.64
CA PRO A 389 6.13 2.92 -14.73
C PRO A 389 5.95 3.70 -13.42
N ASP A 390 6.46 3.18 -12.30
CA ASP A 390 6.26 3.70 -10.93
C ASP A 390 6.52 5.20 -10.78
N LYS A 391 7.69 5.69 -11.22
CA LYS A 391 7.99 7.13 -11.13
C LYS A 391 7.02 8.03 -11.89
N ALA A 392 6.42 7.56 -12.99
CA ALA A 392 5.49 8.35 -13.78
C ALA A 392 4.07 8.30 -13.21
N ILE A 393 3.69 7.16 -12.61
CA ILE A 393 2.46 7.01 -11.85
C ILE A 393 2.45 7.97 -10.65
N ASP A 394 3.54 8.03 -9.89
CA ASP A 394 3.64 8.94 -8.75
C ASP A 394 3.52 10.42 -9.14
N LEU A 395 4.11 10.83 -10.27
CA LEU A 395 3.98 12.20 -10.75
C LEU A 395 2.51 12.56 -11.06
N ILE A 396 1.78 11.62 -11.67
CA ILE A 396 0.35 11.79 -11.97
C ILE A 396 -0.46 11.84 -10.68
N ASP A 397 -0.16 10.97 -9.72
CA ASP A 397 -0.85 10.90 -8.43
C ASP A 397 -0.63 12.19 -7.62
N GLU A 398 0.62 12.67 -7.51
CA GLU A 398 0.93 13.91 -6.79
C GLU A 398 0.29 15.14 -7.46
N ALA A 399 0.34 15.22 -8.80
CA ALA A 399 -0.29 16.32 -9.52
C ALA A 399 -1.82 16.31 -9.36
N ALA A 400 -2.45 15.13 -9.45
CA ALA A 400 -3.89 14.98 -9.28
C ALA A 400 -4.34 15.28 -7.84
N SER A 401 -3.59 14.82 -6.84
CA SER A 401 -3.82 15.11 -5.42
C SER A 401 -3.69 16.62 -5.13
N GLY A 402 -2.63 17.25 -5.65
CA GLY A 402 -2.45 18.69 -5.52
C GLY A 402 -3.59 19.50 -6.14
N LEU A 403 -4.05 19.09 -7.33
CA LEU A 403 -5.18 19.74 -7.99
C LEU A 403 -6.50 19.54 -7.23
N ARG A 404 -6.74 18.33 -6.70
CA ARG A 404 -7.91 18.06 -5.86
C ARG A 404 -7.97 18.98 -4.65
N ILE A 405 -6.85 19.15 -3.94
CA ILE A 405 -6.75 20.06 -2.80
C ILE A 405 -7.04 21.50 -3.23
N ALA A 406 -6.55 21.92 -4.40
CA ALA A 406 -6.83 23.24 -4.94
C ALA A 406 -8.32 23.45 -5.27
N LEU A 407 -9.02 22.42 -5.76
CA LEU A 407 -10.45 22.45 -6.08
C LEU A 407 -11.34 22.54 -4.82
N GLU A 408 -10.94 21.90 -3.72
CA GLU A 408 -11.70 21.94 -2.47
C GLU A 408 -11.61 23.30 -1.76
N ASN A 409 -10.48 23.99 -1.95
CA ASN A 409 -10.14 25.26 -1.33
C ASN A 409 -10.70 26.48 -2.08
N LYS A 410 -10.77 27.61 -1.36
CA LYS A 410 -11.13 28.89 -1.97
C LYS A 410 -9.97 29.40 -2.84
N PRO A 411 -10.25 30.02 -4.01
CA PRO A 411 -9.24 30.72 -4.79
C PRO A 411 -8.42 31.69 -3.93
N PRO A 412 -7.11 31.86 -4.19
CA PRO A 412 -6.23 32.70 -3.37
C PRO A 412 -6.77 34.11 -3.13
N LEU A 413 -7.37 34.72 -4.16
CA LEU A 413 -7.97 36.05 -4.07
C LEU A 413 -9.15 36.11 -3.08
N LEU A 414 -9.99 35.07 -3.03
CA LEU A 414 -11.08 34.97 -2.06
C LEU A 414 -10.55 34.69 -0.66
N GLU A 415 -9.55 33.83 -0.53
CA GLU A 415 -8.95 33.50 0.76
C GLU A 415 -8.25 34.72 1.39
N GLU A 416 -7.47 35.48 0.61
CA GLU A 416 -6.85 36.73 1.05
C GLU A 416 -7.88 37.76 1.49
N THR A 417 -8.98 37.87 0.75
CA THR A 417 -10.06 38.81 1.06
C THR A 417 -10.78 38.40 2.34
N ASP A 418 -11.09 37.11 2.52
CA ASP A 418 -11.67 36.58 3.75
C ASP A 418 -10.75 36.82 4.96
N ARG A 419 -9.43 36.64 4.81
CA ARG A 419 -8.46 36.91 5.87
C ARG A 419 -8.46 38.40 6.25
N LYS A 420 -8.55 39.31 5.28
CA LYS A 420 -8.65 40.76 5.51
C LYS A 420 -9.97 41.13 6.20
N ILE A 421 -11.10 40.61 5.73
CA ILE A 421 -12.42 40.82 6.34
C ILE A 421 -12.40 40.36 7.80
N ARG A 422 -11.88 39.15 8.10
CA ARG A 422 -11.80 38.67 9.49
C ARG A 422 -10.96 39.58 10.38
N ARG A 423 -9.83 40.12 9.89
CA ARG A 423 -9.02 41.07 10.66
C ARG A 423 -9.80 42.34 11.00
N LEU A 424 -10.48 42.90 10.00
CA LEU A 424 -11.34 44.07 10.17
C LEU A 424 -12.52 43.81 11.11
N GLU A 425 -13.15 42.63 11.02
CA GLU A 425 -14.24 42.23 11.92
C GLU A 425 -13.78 42.05 13.37
N ILE A 426 -12.56 41.53 13.59
CA ILE A 426 -11.94 41.45 14.93
C ILE A 426 -11.63 42.85 15.47
N GLU A 427 -11.04 43.74 14.66
CA GLU A 427 -10.78 45.13 15.02
C GLU A 427 -12.07 45.84 15.42
N ARG A 428 -13.12 45.68 14.61
CA ARG A 428 -14.47 46.21 14.88
C ARG A 428 -15.02 45.70 16.20
N GLN A 429 -14.92 44.39 16.49
CA GLN A 429 -15.40 43.83 17.77
C GLN A 429 -14.61 44.35 18.98
N ALA A 430 -13.31 44.57 18.84
CA ALA A 430 -12.49 45.16 19.90
C ALA A 430 -12.92 46.60 20.17
N LEU A 431 -13.03 47.42 19.12
CA LEU A 431 -13.48 48.80 19.19
C LEU A 431 -14.91 48.95 19.75
N GLN A 432 -15.78 47.97 19.46
CA GLN A 432 -17.16 47.97 19.96
C GLN A 432 -17.26 47.72 21.46
N LYS A 433 -16.23 47.13 22.10
CA LYS A 433 -16.17 46.97 23.57
C LYS A 433 -15.70 48.25 24.28
N ASP A 434 -15.03 49.15 23.58
CA ASP A 434 -14.46 50.39 24.11
C ASP A 434 -15.37 51.62 23.92
N LEU A 435 -16.66 51.40 23.65
CA LEU A 435 -17.66 52.43 23.33
C LEU A 435 -18.08 53.34 24.51
N ASP A 436 -17.54 53.12 25.71
CA ASP A 436 -17.91 53.84 26.94
C ASP A 436 -16.86 54.91 27.39
N GLY A 437 -15.82 55.19 26.58
CA GLY A 437 -14.73 56.11 26.91
C GLY A 437 -14.81 57.53 26.28
N GLU A 438 -13.84 58.39 26.59
CA GLU A 438 -13.72 59.76 26.02
C GLU A 438 -13.54 59.78 24.49
N ARG A 439 -13.09 58.67 23.89
CA ARG A 439 -12.83 58.51 22.43
C ARG A 439 -14.00 57.94 21.62
N THR A 440 -15.20 57.89 22.21
CA THR A 440 -16.40 57.29 21.57
C THR A 440 -16.69 57.83 20.16
N LYS A 441 -16.37 59.10 19.87
CA LYS A 441 -16.60 59.70 18.54
C LYS A 441 -15.62 59.16 17.48
N GLU A 442 -14.33 59.07 17.81
CA GLU A 442 -13.28 58.51 16.95
C GLU A 442 -13.49 57.00 16.73
N ILE A 443 -13.90 56.28 17.76
CA ILE A 443 -14.23 54.85 17.70
C ILE A 443 -15.41 54.60 16.74
N LYS A 444 -16.46 55.43 16.80
CA LYS A 444 -17.61 55.33 15.89
C LYS A 444 -17.24 55.65 14.43
N GLU A 445 -16.38 56.64 14.18
CA GLU A 445 -15.87 56.93 12.83
C GLU A 445 -15.05 55.75 12.29
N ARG A 446 -14.11 55.20 13.08
CA ARG A 446 -13.32 54.04 12.65
C ARG A 446 -14.17 52.79 12.39
N ILE A 447 -15.18 52.52 13.22
CA ILE A 447 -16.13 51.42 12.97
C ILE A 447 -16.86 51.62 11.64
N LYS A 448 -17.29 52.85 11.32
CA LYS A 448 -17.96 53.16 10.06
C LYS A 448 -17.03 52.97 8.86
N ASP A 449 -15.76 53.37 8.98
CA ASP A 449 -14.74 53.14 7.95
C ASP A 449 -14.50 51.63 7.75
N ILE A 450 -14.39 50.86 8.83
CA ILE A 450 -14.25 49.40 8.78
C ILE A 450 -15.49 48.76 8.11
N ASP A 451 -16.70 49.18 8.46
CA ASP A 451 -17.93 48.67 7.85
C ASP A 451 -17.96 48.97 6.33
N ALA A 452 -17.49 50.15 5.91
CA ALA A 452 -17.34 50.50 4.50
C ALA A 452 -16.25 49.66 3.80
N GLU A 453 -15.08 49.49 4.40
CA GLU A 453 -14.00 48.64 3.87
C GLU A 453 -14.45 47.18 3.71
N VAL A 454 -15.17 46.64 4.70
CA VAL A 454 -15.73 45.28 4.64
C VAL A 454 -16.78 45.17 3.55
N ALA A 455 -17.65 46.16 3.38
CA ALA A 455 -18.66 46.18 2.32
C ALA A 455 -18.00 46.18 0.93
N ASP A 456 -17.01 47.06 0.71
CA ASP A 456 -16.25 47.15 -0.54
C ASP A 456 -15.54 45.83 -0.87
N LEU A 457 -14.91 45.20 0.12
CA LEU A 457 -14.22 43.91 -0.05
C LEU A 457 -15.21 42.78 -0.39
N LYS A 458 -16.38 42.75 0.27
CA LYS A 458 -17.45 41.78 -0.01
C LYS A 458 -18.03 41.99 -1.40
N GLU A 459 -18.27 43.23 -1.81
CA GLU A 459 -18.79 43.54 -3.15
C GLU A 459 -17.81 43.10 -4.24
N LYS A 460 -16.52 43.46 -4.12
CA LYS A 460 -15.45 43.08 -5.06
C LYS A 460 -15.28 41.58 -5.24
N THR A 461 -15.62 40.77 -4.23
CA THR A 461 -15.43 39.31 -4.24
C THR A 461 -16.70 38.50 -4.37
N SER A 462 -17.87 39.13 -4.24
CA SER A 462 -19.19 38.46 -4.29
C SER A 462 -19.40 37.67 -5.59
N GLU A 463 -19.08 38.27 -6.75
CA GLU A 463 -19.22 37.63 -8.06
C GLU A 463 -18.30 36.40 -8.18
N LEU A 464 -17.05 36.52 -7.73
CA LEU A 464 -16.08 35.44 -7.76
C LEU A 464 -16.47 34.30 -6.81
N GLY A 465 -17.01 34.63 -5.63
CA GLY A 465 -17.51 33.67 -4.65
C GLY A 465 -18.72 32.89 -5.17
N LEU A 466 -19.68 33.56 -5.81
CA LEU A 466 -20.84 32.91 -6.43
C LEU A 466 -20.42 32.00 -7.60
N LYS A 467 -19.49 32.46 -8.45
CA LYS A 467 -18.95 31.65 -9.55
C LYS A 467 -18.25 30.40 -9.03
N TRP A 468 -17.35 30.55 -8.06
CA TRP A 468 -16.66 29.42 -7.42
C TRP A 468 -17.64 28.40 -6.83
N LYS A 469 -18.64 28.87 -6.09
CA LYS A 469 -19.67 28.00 -5.49
C LYS A 469 -20.45 27.22 -6.55
N ASN A 470 -20.89 27.90 -7.61
CA ASN A 470 -21.61 27.26 -8.72
C ASN A 470 -20.75 26.24 -9.48
N GLU A 471 -19.48 26.55 -9.74
CA GLU A 471 -18.55 25.60 -10.38
C GLU A 471 -18.31 24.38 -9.49
N LYS A 472 -18.09 24.60 -8.19
CA LYS A 472 -17.87 23.53 -7.20
C LYS A 472 -19.06 22.56 -7.12
N GLU A 473 -20.29 23.08 -6.99
CA GLU A 473 -21.50 22.25 -6.94
C GLU A 473 -21.68 21.38 -8.21
N VAL A 474 -21.34 21.93 -9.39
CA VAL A 474 -21.42 21.18 -10.65
C VAL A 474 -20.34 20.09 -10.70
N LEU A 475 -19.12 20.37 -10.26
CA LEU A 475 -18.02 19.40 -10.20
C LEU A 475 -18.32 18.26 -9.22
N GLU A 476 -18.83 18.55 -8.03
CA GLU A 476 -19.28 17.55 -7.06
C GLU A 476 -20.37 16.64 -7.67
N GLY A 477 -21.32 17.23 -8.38
CA GLY A 477 -22.35 16.50 -9.11
C GLY A 477 -21.81 15.63 -10.25
N ILE A 478 -20.75 16.05 -10.95
CA ILE A 478 -20.08 15.25 -11.99
C ILE A 478 -19.38 14.05 -11.37
N ARG A 479 -18.67 14.28 -10.25
CA ARG A 479 -17.95 13.24 -9.52
C ARG A 479 -18.90 12.16 -9.02
N ALA A 480 -20.01 12.54 -8.39
CA ALA A 480 -21.01 11.58 -7.91
C ALA A 480 -21.54 10.68 -9.04
N ASN A 481 -21.89 11.26 -10.19
CA ASN A 481 -22.36 10.49 -11.35
C ASN A 481 -21.27 9.58 -11.93
N LYS A 482 -19.99 10.00 -11.95
CA LYS A 482 -18.87 9.14 -12.38
C LYS A 482 -18.68 7.94 -11.43
N THR A 483 -18.72 8.17 -10.12
CA THR A 483 -18.60 7.10 -9.11
C THR A 483 -19.72 6.09 -9.21
N GLU A 484 -20.96 6.56 -9.38
CA GLU A 484 -22.12 5.69 -9.55
C GLU A 484 -22.05 4.87 -10.86
N LEU A 485 -21.59 5.48 -11.96
CA LEU A 485 -21.38 4.77 -13.22
C LEU A 485 -20.35 3.64 -13.10
N GLU A 486 -19.26 3.86 -12.37
CA GLU A 486 -18.24 2.82 -12.17
C GLU A 486 -18.76 1.70 -11.26
N ALA A 487 -19.48 2.04 -10.20
CA ALA A 487 -20.12 1.06 -9.33
C ALA A 487 -21.13 0.18 -10.10
N LEU A 488 -21.96 0.80 -10.96
CA LEU A 488 -22.90 0.07 -11.82
C LEU A 488 -22.18 -0.80 -12.85
N LYS A 489 -21.05 -0.35 -13.39
CA LYS A 489 -20.24 -1.15 -14.32
C LYS A 489 -19.71 -2.42 -13.64
N ILE A 490 -19.14 -2.29 -12.45
CA ILE A 490 -18.69 -3.43 -11.64
C ILE A 490 -19.87 -4.37 -11.33
N GLN A 491 -21.03 -3.82 -10.96
CA GLN A 491 -22.22 -4.61 -10.69
C GLN A 491 -22.71 -5.38 -11.93
N ALA A 492 -22.69 -4.75 -13.11
CA ALA A 492 -23.05 -5.39 -14.37
C ALA A 492 -22.07 -6.51 -14.73
N ASP A 493 -20.77 -6.30 -14.57
CA ASP A 493 -19.77 -7.31 -14.90
C ASP A 493 -19.86 -8.52 -13.95
N ASN A 494 -20.14 -8.28 -12.66
CA ASN A 494 -20.40 -9.35 -11.70
C ASN A 494 -21.68 -10.14 -12.02
N ALA A 495 -22.76 -9.46 -12.42
CA ALA A 495 -24.00 -10.09 -12.83
C ALA A 495 -23.83 -10.92 -14.12
N GLU A 496 -23.03 -10.42 -15.07
CA GLU A 496 -22.66 -11.15 -16.29
C GLU A 496 -21.86 -12.41 -15.96
N ALA A 497 -20.89 -12.32 -15.05
CA ALA A 497 -20.15 -13.49 -14.56
C ALA A 497 -21.05 -14.51 -13.83
N ALA A 498 -22.10 -14.05 -13.15
CA ALA A 498 -23.12 -14.90 -12.50
C ALA A 498 -24.22 -15.39 -13.45
N ALA A 499 -24.15 -15.06 -14.74
CA ALA A 499 -25.16 -15.34 -15.76
C ALA A 499 -26.56 -14.75 -15.46
N ASP A 500 -26.65 -13.72 -14.62
CA ASP A 500 -27.90 -12.97 -14.38
C ASP A 500 -28.08 -11.90 -15.46
N LEU A 501 -28.58 -12.32 -16.62
CA LEU A 501 -28.79 -11.44 -17.76
C LEU A 501 -29.87 -10.36 -17.52
N GLY A 502 -30.75 -10.57 -16.53
CA GLY A 502 -31.83 -9.63 -16.20
C GLY A 502 -31.28 -8.34 -15.59
N THR A 503 -30.46 -8.46 -14.54
CA THR A 503 -29.80 -7.31 -13.92
C THR A 503 -28.79 -6.65 -14.86
N VAL A 504 -28.06 -7.42 -15.69
CA VAL A 504 -27.19 -6.86 -16.73
C VAL A 504 -27.96 -5.95 -17.68
N ALA A 505 -29.13 -6.40 -18.15
CA ALA A 505 -29.96 -5.62 -19.07
C ALA A 505 -30.51 -4.33 -18.42
N GLU A 506 -31.00 -4.43 -17.18
CA GLU A 506 -31.48 -3.27 -16.40
C GLU A 506 -30.38 -2.22 -16.22
N ILE A 507 -29.16 -2.65 -15.91
CA ILE A 507 -28.03 -1.75 -15.68
C ILE A 507 -27.53 -1.15 -17.00
N ARG A 508 -27.18 -1.99 -17.99
CA ARG A 508 -26.54 -1.55 -19.24
C ARG A 508 -27.50 -0.75 -20.15
N TYR A 509 -28.79 -1.07 -20.17
CA TYR A 509 -29.78 -0.41 -21.04
C TYR A 509 -30.75 0.53 -20.31
N GLY A 510 -30.82 0.49 -18.97
CA GLY A 510 -31.66 1.38 -18.17
C GLY A 510 -30.85 2.44 -17.41
N LYS A 511 -30.18 2.01 -16.33
CA LYS A 511 -29.52 2.93 -15.37
C LYS A 511 -28.30 3.66 -15.97
N MET A 512 -27.41 2.94 -16.66
CA MET A 512 -26.19 3.54 -17.22
C MET A 512 -26.47 4.61 -18.29
N PRO A 513 -27.37 4.41 -19.27
CA PRO A 513 -27.70 5.45 -20.25
C PRO A 513 -28.30 6.70 -19.61
N HIS A 514 -29.13 6.55 -18.57
CA HIS A 514 -29.70 7.67 -17.82
C HIS A 514 -28.59 8.51 -17.15
N LEU A 515 -27.72 7.87 -16.37
CA LEU A 515 -26.60 8.53 -15.70
C LEU A 515 -25.60 9.17 -16.69
N ARG A 516 -25.33 8.53 -17.82
CA ARG A 516 -24.50 9.11 -18.90
C ARG A 516 -25.11 10.39 -19.46
N LYS A 517 -26.43 10.42 -19.68
CA LYS A 517 -27.13 11.62 -20.17
C LYS A 517 -27.10 12.75 -19.15
N GLU A 518 -27.27 12.45 -17.86
CA GLU A 518 -27.11 13.44 -16.80
C GLU A 518 -25.69 13.98 -16.71
N LEU A 519 -24.69 13.10 -16.77
CA LEU A 519 -23.27 13.47 -16.78
C LEU A 519 -22.97 14.40 -17.95
N GLU A 520 -23.45 14.09 -19.15
CA GLU A 520 -23.30 14.95 -20.33
C GLU A 520 -23.95 16.33 -20.13
N THR A 521 -25.11 16.37 -19.48
CA THR A 521 -25.81 17.62 -19.16
C THR A 521 -25.02 18.48 -18.18
N LYS A 522 -24.47 17.87 -17.12
CA LYS A 522 -23.61 18.56 -16.14
C LYS A 522 -22.30 19.04 -16.77
N LEU A 523 -21.68 18.25 -17.65
CA LEU A 523 -20.48 18.65 -18.41
C LEU A 523 -20.76 19.85 -19.33
N LYS A 524 -21.91 19.88 -20.02
CA LYS A 524 -22.33 21.04 -20.83
C LYS A 524 -22.52 22.28 -19.95
N ARG A 525 -23.17 22.12 -18.79
CA ARG A 525 -23.36 23.21 -17.81
C ARG A 525 -22.03 23.76 -17.30
N LEU A 526 -21.08 22.89 -16.94
CA LEU A 526 -19.73 23.29 -16.51
C LEU A 526 -19.04 24.12 -17.60
N LYS A 527 -19.04 23.62 -18.86
CA LYS A 527 -18.49 24.36 -20.01
C LYS A 527 -19.12 25.73 -20.18
N THR A 528 -20.45 25.85 -20.00
CA THR A 528 -21.12 27.16 -20.10
C THR A 528 -20.73 28.13 -19.00
N LEU A 529 -20.54 27.65 -17.76
CA LEU A 529 -20.09 28.48 -16.63
C LEU A 529 -18.65 28.99 -16.86
N GLN A 530 -17.78 28.13 -17.39
CA GLN A 530 -16.37 28.43 -17.61
C GLN A 530 -16.07 29.31 -18.85
N LYS A 531 -17.04 29.58 -19.74
CA LYS A 531 -16.84 30.40 -20.96
C LYS A 531 -16.38 31.84 -20.69
N SER A 532 -16.89 32.45 -19.62
CA SER A 532 -16.65 33.87 -19.34
C SER A 532 -15.37 34.10 -18.54
N ARG A 533 -15.03 33.17 -17.64
CA ARG A 533 -13.77 33.10 -16.88
C ARG A 533 -13.74 31.78 -16.12
N ARG A 534 -12.70 30.96 -16.31
CA ARG A 534 -12.50 29.71 -15.56
C ARG A 534 -11.99 30.05 -14.15
N VAL A 535 -12.75 29.72 -13.10
CA VAL A 535 -12.34 29.98 -11.71
C VAL A 535 -11.62 28.77 -11.12
N LEU A 536 -12.14 27.57 -11.39
CA LEU A 536 -11.53 26.30 -11.01
C LEU A 536 -10.94 25.61 -12.25
N ASN A 537 -9.68 25.18 -12.15
CA ASN A 537 -9.09 24.28 -13.12
C ASN A 537 -9.20 22.84 -12.61
N GLU A 538 -9.95 22.01 -13.31
CA GLU A 538 -10.16 20.60 -12.96
C GLU A 538 -9.26 19.63 -13.75
N GLU A 539 -8.39 20.17 -14.62
CA GLU A 539 -7.55 19.40 -15.54
C GLU A 539 -6.08 19.44 -15.13
N VAL A 540 -5.48 18.26 -14.93
CA VAL A 540 -4.04 18.07 -14.81
C VAL A 540 -3.43 18.16 -16.20
N ALA A 541 -2.57 19.15 -16.40
CA ALA A 541 -1.85 19.44 -17.63
C ALA A 541 -0.34 19.20 -17.49
N GLU A 542 0.39 19.33 -18.60
CA GLU A 542 1.84 19.19 -18.67
C GLU A 542 2.58 20.11 -17.67
N GLN A 543 2.03 21.31 -17.43
CA GLN A 543 2.60 22.29 -16.50
C GLN A 543 2.54 21.80 -15.05
N ASP A 544 1.46 21.11 -14.66
CA ASP A 544 1.29 20.58 -13.31
C ASP A 544 2.31 19.46 -13.05
N ILE A 545 2.52 18.59 -14.04
CA ILE A 545 3.55 17.54 -14.00
C ILE A 545 4.95 18.16 -13.90
N ALA A 546 5.26 19.13 -14.76
CA ALA A 546 6.55 19.81 -14.72
C ALA A 546 6.78 20.53 -13.39
N ALA A 547 5.72 21.07 -12.76
CA ALA A 547 5.82 21.68 -11.43
C ALA A 547 6.16 20.64 -10.34
N VAL A 548 5.58 19.43 -10.40
CA VAL A 548 5.95 18.33 -9.50
C VAL A 548 7.42 17.93 -9.70
N VAL A 549 7.83 17.65 -10.95
CA VAL A 549 9.22 17.28 -11.27
C VAL A 549 10.19 18.38 -10.84
N SER A 550 9.80 19.65 -10.99
CA SER A 550 10.59 20.80 -10.55
C SER A 550 10.80 20.81 -9.04
N ARG A 551 9.77 20.46 -8.24
CA ARG A 551 9.91 20.33 -6.78
C ARG A 551 10.85 19.18 -6.39
N TRP A 552 10.80 18.05 -7.11
CA TRP A 552 11.62 16.88 -6.79
C TRP A 552 13.09 17.06 -7.19
N THR A 553 13.33 17.71 -8.33
CA THR A 553 14.67 17.79 -8.95
C THR A 553 15.34 19.16 -8.78
N GLY A 554 14.59 20.19 -8.39
CA GLY A 554 15.05 21.59 -8.35
C GLY A 554 15.19 22.26 -9.72
N ILE A 555 14.95 21.54 -10.83
CA ILE A 555 15.08 22.08 -12.18
C ILE A 555 13.87 23.00 -12.46
N PRO A 556 14.04 24.24 -12.97
CA PRO A 556 12.93 25.15 -13.24
C PRO A 556 11.97 24.64 -14.32
N VAL A 557 10.66 24.77 -14.09
CA VAL A 557 9.57 24.39 -15.03
C VAL A 557 9.79 24.95 -16.43
N ALA A 558 10.17 26.23 -16.55
CA ALA A 558 10.42 26.88 -17.83
C ALA A 558 11.54 26.22 -18.66
N ARG A 559 12.48 25.51 -18.02
CA ARG A 559 13.53 24.75 -18.72
C ARG A 559 13.07 23.36 -19.16
N MET A 560 12.06 22.78 -18.50
CA MET A 560 11.52 21.46 -18.82
C MET A 560 10.51 21.51 -19.98
N LEU A 561 9.67 22.55 -19.97
CA LEU A 561 8.64 22.76 -21.00
C LEU A 561 9.18 23.43 -22.27
N GLU A 562 10.49 23.69 -22.34
CA GLU A 562 11.12 24.20 -23.56
C GLU A 562 11.19 23.09 -24.60
N GLU A 563 10.63 23.33 -25.79
CA GLU A 563 10.71 22.37 -26.90
C GLU A 563 12.18 21.99 -27.17
N GLU A 564 12.46 20.69 -27.35
CA GLU A 564 13.82 20.20 -27.52
C GLU A 564 14.52 20.83 -28.75
N ALA A 565 13.77 21.10 -29.82
CA ALA A 565 14.27 21.81 -30.98
C ALA A 565 14.68 23.27 -30.64
N ALA A 566 13.85 23.99 -29.89
CA ALA A 566 14.14 25.36 -29.45
C ALA A 566 15.35 25.38 -28.51
N LYS A 567 15.41 24.45 -27.54
CA LYS A 567 16.55 24.27 -26.64
C LYS A 567 17.84 24.03 -27.45
N LEU A 568 17.85 23.04 -28.34
CA LEU A 568 19.05 22.70 -29.13
C LEU A 568 19.46 23.83 -30.08
N SER A 569 18.52 24.60 -30.62
CA SER A 569 18.81 25.74 -31.51
C SER A 569 19.77 26.73 -30.86
N ARG A 570 19.52 27.10 -29.59
CA ARG A 570 20.33 28.05 -28.80
C ARG A 570 21.55 27.45 -28.08
N MET A 571 21.82 26.16 -28.28
CA MET A 571 22.91 25.44 -27.60
C MET A 571 24.29 26.09 -27.84
N GLU A 572 24.59 26.46 -29.09
CA GLU A 572 25.89 27.05 -29.44
C GLU A 572 26.10 28.40 -28.75
N GLU A 573 25.08 29.27 -28.78
CA GLU A 573 25.14 30.56 -28.10
C GLU A 573 25.28 30.40 -26.58
N THR A 574 24.55 29.44 -26.00
CA THR A 574 24.58 29.19 -24.55
C THR A 574 25.95 28.69 -24.09
N LEU A 575 26.56 27.76 -24.83
CA LEU A 575 27.91 27.27 -24.52
C LEU A 575 28.97 28.36 -24.69
N LYS A 576 28.85 29.21 -25.72
CA LYS A 576 29.76 30.34 -25.93
C LYS A 576 29.75 31.37 -24.79
N LYS A 577 28.65 31.51 -24.04
CA LYS A 577 28.60 32.39 -22.85
C LYS A 577 29.53 31.92 -21.74
N GLY A 578 29.73 30.60 -21.60
CA GLY A 578 30.61 30.02 -20.58
C GLY A 578 32.01 29.66 -21.08
N ILE A 579 32.24 29.64 -22.39
CA ILE A 579 33.47 29.13 -23.00
C ILE A 579 34.06 30.19 -23.92
N ILE A 580 35.15 30.80 -23.46
CA ILE A 580 35.77 31.93 -24.15
C ILE A 580 36.81 31.44 -25.16
N GLY A 581 36.70 31.88 -26.42
CA GLY A 581 37.73 31.68 -27.45
C GLY A 581 37.80 30.29 -28.10
N GLN A 582 36.83 29.39 -27.83
CA GLN A 582 36.80 28.02 -28.38
C GLN A 582 35.65 27.78 -29.36
N ASP A 583 35.27 28.80 -30.14
CA ASP A 583 34.05 28.78 -30.99
C ASP A 583 33.97 27.58 -31.94
N ASN A 584 35.08 27.20 -32.57
CA ASN A 584 35.11 26.06 -33.50
C ASN A 584 34.85 24.72 -32.77
N ALA A 585 35.42 24.55 -31.57
CA ALA A 585 35.20 23.35 -30.77
C ALA A 585 33.74 23.27 -30.31
N VAL A 586 33.20 24.39 -29.81
CA VAL A 586 31.78 24.50 -29.42
C VAL A 586 30.88 24.14 -30.60
N LYS A 587 31.09 24.74 -31.77
CA LYS A 587 30.29 24.48 -32.98
C LYS A 587 30.31 23.01 -33.40
N LYS A 588 31.48 22.36 -33.41
CA LYS A 588 31.59 20.93 -33.76
C LYS A 588 30.84 20.02 -32.79
N VAL A 589 30.87 20.35 -31.50
CA VAL A 589 30.13 19.61 -30.47
C VAL A 589 28.63 19.80 -30.67
N THR A 590 28.17 21.05 -30.81
CA THR A 590 26.74 21.33 -30.99
C THR A 590 26.17 20.73 -32.27
N ASP A 591 26.90 20.78 -33.39
CA ASP A 591 26.46 20.18 -34.66
C ASP A 591 26.35 18.65 -34.59
N ALA A 592 27.22 17.98 -33.83
CA ALA A 592 27.12 16.54 -33.61
C ALA A 592 25.92 16.17 -32.72
N VAL A 593 25.73 16.90 -31.61
CA VAL A 593 24.58 16.69 -30.72
C VAL A 593 23.26 16.94 -31.46
N LYS A 594 23.15 18.04 -32.22
CA LYS A 594 21.98 18.35 -33.05
C LYS A 594 21.68 17.24 -34.04
N ARG A 595 22.69 16.76 -34.80
CA ARG A 595 22.53 15.66 -35.76
C ARG A 595 22.05 14.37 -35.12
N SER A 596 22.53 14.06 -33.92
CA SER A 596 22.10 12.86 -33.21
C SER A 596 20.63 12.95 -32.77
N ARG A 597 20.22 14.11 -32.25
CA ARG A 597 18.86 14.34 -31.77
C ARG A 597 17.79 14.40 -32.87
N VAL A 598 18.17 14.74 -34.10
CA VAL A 598 17.26 14.66 -35.26
C VAL A 598 17.22 13.26 -35.90
N GLY A 599 17.81 12.24 -35.28
CA GLY A 599 17.74 10.85 -35.73
C GLY A 599 18.58 10.54 -36.98
N ILE A 600 19.50 11.42 -37.37
CA ILE A 600 20.40 11.20 -38.52
C ILE A 600 21.57 10.26 -38.15
N SER A 601 21.88 10.12 -36.86
CA SER A 601 22.92 9.20 -36.36
C SER A 601 22.41 7.79 -36.12
N ASP A 602 23.30 6.80 -36.24
CA ASP A 602 23.06 5.42 -35.83
C ASP A 602 22.62 5.33 -34.34
N PRO A 603 21.44 4.76 -34.03
CA PRO A 603 20.94 4.61 -32.66
C PRO A 603 21.85 3.77 -31.75
N ASN A 604 22.69 2.90 -32.30
CA ASN A 604 23.61 2.05 -31.53
C ASN A 604 24.94 2.74 -31.18
N ARG A 605 25.08 4.06 -31.46
CA ARG A 605 26.29 4.84 -31.19
C ARG A 605 26.02 5.96 -30.19
N PRO A 606 27.04 6.40 -29.43
CA PRO A 606 26.91 7.58 -28.56
C PRO A 606 26.49 8.83 -29.34
N ILE A 607 25.77 9.74 -28.67
CA ILE A 607 25.29 11.03 -29.21
C ILE A 607 26.41 11.81 -29.90
N GLY A 608 27.63 11.73 -29.36
CA GLY A 608 28.84 12.23 -29.98
C GLY A 608 30.08 11.63 -29.33
N SER A 609 31.12 11.42 -30.13
CA SER A 609 32.45 11.04 -29.66
C SER A 609 33.43 12.12 -30.08
N PHE A 610 34.11 12.72 -29.11
CA PHE A 610 34.98 13.88 -29.32
C PHE A 610 36.35 13.63 -28.70
N LEU A 611 37.40 14.01 -29.43
CA LEU A 611 38.76 14.10 -28.91
C LEU A 611 39.18 15.57 -28.88
N PHE A 612 39.24 16.14 -27.68
CA PHE A 612 39.66 17.54 -27.50
C PHE A 612 41.19 17.65 -27.44
N LEU A 613 41.77 18.22 -28.50
CA LEU A 613 43.21 18.44 -28.63
C LEU A 613 43.54 19.92 -28.39
N GLY A 614 44.58 20.17 -27.59
CA GLY A 614 45.06 21.51 -27.26
C GLY A 614 45.89 21.55 -25.97
N PRO A 615 46.47 22.71 -25.59
CA PRO A 615 47.20 22.87 -24.33
C PRO A 615 46.33 22.62 -23.09
N THR A 616 46.94 22.43 -21.92
CA THR A 616 46.20 22.39 -20.63
C THR A 616 45.63 23.77 -20.30
N GLY A 617 44.53 23.82 -19.55
CA GLY A 617 43.92 25.08 -19.10
C GLY A 617 43.08 25.85 -20.13
N VAL A 618 43.03 25.43 -21.40
CA VAL A 618 42.31 26.15 -22.48
C VAL A 618 40.79 25.94 -22.49
N GLY A 619 40.21 25.29 -21.47
CA GLY A 619 38.77 25.07 -21.34
C GLY A 619 38.24 23.73 -21.85
N LYS A 620 39.10 22.73 -22.13
CA LYS A 620 38.66 21.37 -22.57
C LYS A 620 37.69 20.71 -21.58
N THR A 621 38.05 20.69 -20.29
CA THR A 621 37.20 20.14 -19.22
C THR A 621 35.96 21.00 -18.99
N GLU A 622 36.09 22.32 -19.11
CA GLU A 622 34.98 23.25 -18.90
C GLU A 622 33.92 23.11 -20.00
N LEU A 623 34.33 22.88 -21.25
CA LEU A 623 33.41 22.55 -22.34
C LEU A 623 32.59 21.28 -22.04
N SER A 624 33.23 20.22 -21.54
CA SER A 624 32.51 19.00 -21.13
C SER A 624 31.54 19.25 -19.98
N ARG A 625 31.94 20.06 -18.99
CA ARG A 625 31.10 20.44 -17.86
C ARG A 625 29.88 21.25 -18.29
N LYS A 626 30.09 22.30 -19.10
CA LYS A 626 29.02 23.15 -19.63
C LYS A 626 28.09 22.38 -20.58
N LEU A 627 28.64 21.41 -21.32
CA LEU A 627 27.85 20.49 -22.13
C LEU A 627 26.95 19.61 -21.26
N ALA A 628 27.48 19.04 -20.17
CA ALA A 628 26.69 18.25 -19.23
C ALA A 628 25.57 19.09 -18.59
N GLU A 629 25.91 20.28 -18.10
CA GLU A 629 24.95 21.24 -17.54
C GLU A 629 23.86 21.60 -18.54
N PHE A 630 24.20 21.83 -19.82
CA PHE A 630 23.21 22.17 -20.84
C PHE A 630 22.32 20.98 -21.20
N MET A 631 22.91 19.80 -21.39
CA MET A 631 22.22 18.61 -21.86
C MET A 631 21.30 18.03 -20.78
N PHE A 632 21.83 17.87 -19.57
CA PHE A 632 21.20 17.14 -18.49
C PHE A 632 20.64 18.04 -17.38
N ASN A 633 20.83 19.37 -17.49
CA ASN A 633 20.49 20.33 -16.44
C ASN A 633 21.21 20.05 -15.10
N ASP A 634 22.30 19.28 -15.15
CA ASP A 634 23.07 18.84 -13.99
C ASP A 634 24.57 18.85 -14.34
N ILE A 635 25.35 19.52 -13.50
CA ILE A 635 26.81 19.59 -13.63
C ILE A 635 27.45 18.26 -13.19
N ASP A 636 26.84 17.58 -12.23
CA ASP A 636 27.34 16.34 -11.62
C ASP A 636 27.01 15.11 -12.46
N ALA A 637 26.15 15.25 -13.49
CA ALA A 637 25.96 14.26 -14.55
C ALA A 637 27.24 13.99 -15.37
N LEU A 638 28.31 14.79 -15.19
CA LEU A 638 29.61 14.55 -15.82
C LEU A 638 30.36 13.42 -15.09
N VAL A 639 30.34 12.22 -15.67
CA VAL A 639 31.22 11.13 -15.25
C VAL A 639 32.65 11.40 -15.72
N ARG A 640 33.57 11.68 -14.79
CA ARG A 640 35.00 11.88 -15.08
C ARG A 640 35.78 10.61 -14.78
N VAL A 641 36.51 10.13 -15.78
CA VAL A 641 37.48 9.04 -15.61
C VAL A 641 38.89 9.59 -15.85
N ASP A 642 39.74 9.56 -14.82
CA ASP A 642 41.11 10.06 -14.92
C ASP A 642 42.02 8.99 -15.52
N MET A 643 42.38 9.16 -16.80
CA MET A 643 43.21 8.19 -17.53
C MET A 643 44.62 8.02 -16.94
N SER A 644 45.09 8.97 -16.13
CA SER A 644 46.37 8.85 -15.42
C SER A 644 46.37 7.69 -14.42
N GLU A 645 45.20 7.28 -13.93
CA GLU A 645 45.04 6.12 -13.04
C GLU A 645 44.98 4.77 -13.79
N PHE A 646 44.93 4.79 -15.13
CA PHE A 646 44.76 3.61 -15.98
C PHE A 646 46.04 3.22 -16.73
N MET A 647 47.21 3.62 -16.23
CA MET A 647 48.49 3.24 -16.85
C MET A 647 48.82 1.75 -16.72
N GLU A 648 48.30 1.08 -15.68
CA GLU A 648 48.57 -0.32 -15.42
C GLU A 648 47.48 -1.22 -16.01
N LYS A 649 47.87 -2.38 -16.54
CA LYS A 649 46.95 -3.32 -17.21
C LYS A 649 45.77 -3.74 -16.33
N HIS A 650 45.97 -3.82 -15.01
CA HIS A 650 44.95 -4.25 -14.07
C HIS A 650 43.99 -3.12 -13.65
N SER A 651 44.34 -1.84 -13.87
CA SER A 651 43.44 -0.71 -13.60
C SER A 651 42.16 -0.75 -14.42
N VAL A 652 42.13 -1.49 -15.53
CA VAL A 652 40.91 -1.72 -16.34
C VAL A 652 39.78 -2.31 -15.49
N ALA A 653 40.08 -3.10 -14.46
CA ALA A 653 39.09 -3.64 -13.52
C ALA A 653 38.27 -2.55 -12.81
N LYS A 654 38.79 -1.32 -12.66
CA LYS A 654 38.04 -0.19 -12.11
C LYS A 654 36.88 0.26 -13.02
N LEU A 655 36.94 -0.02 -14.33
CA LEU A 655 35.90 0.33 -15.30
C LEU A 655 34.92 -0.82 -15.57
N ILE A 656 35.43 -2.05 -15.71
CA ILE A 656 34.61 -3.22 -16.08
C ILE A 656 34.21 -4.11 -14.90
N GLY A 657 34.73 -3.82 -13.70
CA GLY A 657 34.62 -4.66 -12.51
C GLY A 657 35.76 -5.67 -12.38
N ALA A 658 36.04 -6.10 -11.15
CA ALA A 658 37.00 -7.17 -10.89
C ALA A 658 36.50 -8.49 -11.51
N PRO A 659 37.40 -9.32 -12.08
CA PRO A 659 37.03 -10.65 -12.53
C PRO A 659 36.41 -11.47 -11.38
N PRO A 660 35.40 -12.33 -11.64
CA PRO A 660 34.82 -13.16 -10.60
C PRO A 660 35.89 -13.96 -9.85
N GLY A 661 35.96 -13.77 -8.51
CA GLY A 661 36.94 -14.43 -7.64
C GLY A 661 38.19 -13.61 -7.31
N TYR A 662 38.31 -12.39 -7.83
CA TYR A 662 39.33 -11.41 -7.42
C TYR A 662 38.65 -10.24 -6.68
N VAL A 663 39.31 -9.72 -5.63
CA VAL A 663 38.87 -8.53 -4.87
C VAL A 663 39.17 -7.26 -5.66
#